data_AF-A0A9X7F7V8-F1
#
_entry.id   AF-A0A9X7F7V8-F1
#
_cell.length_a   1.000
_cell.length_b   1.000
_cell.length_c   1.000
_cell.angle_alpha   90.00
_cell.angle_beta   90.00
_cell.angle_gamma   90.00
#
_symmetry.space_group_name_H-M   'P 1'
#
loop_
_entity.id
_entity.type
_entity.pdbx_description
1 polymer ?
#
loop_
_entity_poly.entity_id
_entity_poly.type
_entity_poly.pdbx_seq_one_letter_code
_entity_poly.pdbx_strand_id
1 'polypeptide(L)'
;MNNEPAKQLKIQLDKQGRPITHTYLTESSDTQRCEVRIKDRVVPILFVPGIMGSNLKYRDVWSGQETPVLLSDEKELANAEVDDSWQPPSSALEILSALIFGLFRTKEERRREINPDVAFVDWESNKIRPLPKRMVYTDRKIAMSSPDNDHEGDVAQEKNSAKEPFQEGESLTEAQKIAQEARMRGWGTVYQGSYVPFLVFLEDTLNDIPACKTLEEYKQVIEKNEVWKKLLPLFQSGSRQSIVAKGDENGSLENTEQLARWLQNAADCEFRVYACGYNWLRDNQQSGNGYSNDSIEYFEAKSEKGINKKYGFSDLNSRIKKILKECQQTDSKCNEVIVLTHSMGGLVGRAYAKEQGGSSLSGIYHNVMPATGAPAFYKRLKAGFGGENIVTTIASPIFGYSAERVTPVLLNSIGALELMPWIDYKVLSDNTNQWLKVAEKATPKTIKFSFSTEDLMQNSDAWYSLLPKLYHNGQLQYQKAKLNDKKNQWEEADPRINPGGIVSPIMELQEMSDAERFKRIMGSVANFQKKHMGFYLPGKTNIAYGNDEKYKAWGSISWLCDSSLHDVREEDLRQAKLLKTEDMYTGKITVELPSGRQLSFQLSKAEDNGDGTVPTDSGCAPEGKVDGRIFIENGYDHQGSYGEKKSASRSSALFSILEFTARKG
;
A
#
# COMPACT_ATOMS: atom_id res chain seq x y z
N MET A 1 51.16 -17.33 -14.60
CA MET A 1 49.91 -17.30 -13.82
C MET A 1 48.81 -16.91 -14.78
N ASN A 2 47.78 -17.74 -14.94
CA ASN A 2 46.65 -17.43 -15.81
C ASN A 2 46.02 -16.11 -15.37
N ASN A 3 45.81 -15.21 -16.33
CA ASN A 3 45.14 -13.91 -16.14
C ASN A 3 43.61 -14.06 -15.99
N GLU A 4 43.13 -15.25 -15.63
CA GLU A 4 41.71 -15.48 -15.45
C GLU A 4 41.23 -14.79 -14.16
N PRO A 5 40.09 -14.06 -14.24
CA PRO A 5 39.53 -13.40 -13.06
C PRO A 5 39.21 -14.45 -11.99
N ALA A 6 39.38 -14.06 -10.73
CA ALA A 6 39.07 -14.92 -9.61
C ALA A 6 37.57 -15.30 -9.64
N LYS A 7 37.28 -16.58 -9.42
CA LYS A 7 35.92 -17.09 -9.28
C LYS A 7 35.34 -16.61 -7.95
N GLN A 8 34.32 -15.77 -8.00
CA GLN A 8 33.63 -15.35 -6.79
C GLN A 8 32.74 -16.46 -6.25
N LEU A 9 32.97 -16.82 -4.99
CA LEU A 9 32.16 -17.80 -4.28
C LEU A 9 30.94 -17.15 -3.66
N LYS A 10 29.83 -17.91 -3.60
CA LYS A 10 28.59 -17.46 -2.97
C LYS A 10 28.71 -17.50 -1.44
N ILE A 11 28.16 -16.49 -0.77
CA ILE A 11 28.08 -16.42 0.69
C ILE A 11 26.68 -16.81 1.14
N GLN A 12 26.61 -17.59 2.21
CA GLN A 12 25.42 -17.87 3.02
C GLN A 12 25.69 -17.43 4.45
N LEU A 13 24.66 -17.28 5.27
CA LEU A 13 24.84 -17.00 6.69
C LEU A 13 24.56 -18.26 7.51
N ASP A 14 25.42 -18.57 8.47
CA ASP A 14 25.11 -19.60 9.45
C ASP A 14 24.04 -19.12 10.45
N LYS A 15 23.63 -19.98 11.39
CA LYS A 15 22.61 -19.65 12.40
C LYS A 15 23.00 -18.47 13.32
N GLN A 16 24.28 -18.10 13.36
CA GLN A 16 24.81 -16.99 14.13
C GLN A 16 25.02 -15.73 13.27
N GLY A 17 24.60 -15.75 12.01
CA GLY A 17 24.75 -14.61 11.10
C GLY A 17 26.15 -14.46 10.51
N ARG A 18 27.03 -15.46 10.66
CA ARG A 18 28.41 -15.43 10.14
C ARG A 18 28.45 -15.89 8.68
N PRO A 19 29.23 -15.23 7.81
CA PRO A 19 29.34 -15.60 6.42
C PRO A 19 30.07 -16.94 6.27
N ILE A 20 29.46 -17.87 5.54
CA ILE A 20 30.01 -19.17 5.17
C ILE A 20 29.97 -19.34 3.65
N THR A 21 30.89 -20.12 3.11
CA THR A 21 30.89 -20.49 1.69
C THR A 21 31.20 -21.97 1.54
N HIS A 22 30.67 -22.58 0.49
CA HIS A 22 30.94 -23.97 0.13
C HIS A 22 31.62 -24.00 -1.24
N THR A 23 32.72 -24.74 -1.32
CA THR A 23 33.42 -25.03 -2.56
C THR A 23 33.58 -26.53 -2.73
N TYR A 24 33.67 -26.98 -3.96
CA TYR A 24 34.00 -28.37 -4.30
C TYR A 24 35.49 -28.47 -4.58
N LEU A 25 36.06 -29.66 -4.37
CA LEU A 25 37.42 -29.95 -4.82
C LEU A 25 37.44 -29.95 -6.35
N THR A 26 38.41 -29.26 -6.95
CA THR A 26 38.67 -29.25 -8.40
C THR A 26 39.90 -30.10 -8.71
N GLU A 27 40.08 -30.46 -9.98
CA GLU A 27 41.32 -31.12 -10.41
C GLU A 27 42.53 -30.21 -10.16
N SER A 28 43.69 -30.80 -9.88
CA SER A 28 44.93 -30.04 -9.60
C SER A 28 45.41 -29.16 -10.78
N SER A 29 44.86 -29.38 -11.97
CA SER A 29 45.07 -28.58 -13.18
C SER A 29 44.34 -27.24 -13.13
N ASP A 30 43.24 -27.14 -12.37
CA ASP A 30 42.48 -25.90 -12.16
C ASP A 30 43.20 -25.02 -11.13
N THR A 31 43.90 -24.00 -11.65
CA THR A 31 44.63 -23.02 -10.84
C THR A 31 43.85 -21.72 -10.65
N GLN A 32 42.55 -21.69 -11.00
CA GLN A 32 41.72 -20.50 -10.88
C GLN A 32 41.58 -20.12 -9.40
N ARG A 33 41.89 -18.85 -9.09
CA ARG A 33 41.72 -18.32 -7.73
C ARG A 33 40.25 -18.22 -7.39
N CYS A 34 39.87 -18.60 -6.17
CA CYS A 34 38.56 -18.30 -5.62
C CYS A 34 38.64 -17.07 -4.69
N GLU A 35 37.61 -16.22 -4.70
CA GLU A 35 37.49 -15.03 -3.85
C GLU A 35 36.15 -15.05 -3.11
N VAL A 36 36.17 -14.70 -1.82
CA VAL A 36 34.98 -14.46 -1.00
C VAL A 36 35.03 -12.99 -0.58
N ARG A 37 33.95 -12.25 -0.83
CA ARG A 37 33.84 -10.85 -0.43
C ARG A 37 32.89 -10.70 0.73
N ILE A 38 33.43 -10.44 1.91
CA ILE A 38 32.64 -10.15 3.09
C ILE A 38 32.30 -8.67 3.04
N LYS A 39 31.00 -8.36 3.11
CA LYS A 39 30.48 -6.99 3.16
C LYS A 39 30.25 -6.64 4.62
N ASP A 40 30.91 -5.59 5.10
CA ASP A 40 30.94 -5.26 6.53
C ASP A 40 29.80 -4.32 6.97
N ARG A 41 28.97 -3.86 6.02
CA ARG A 41 27.87 -2.93 6.27
C ARG A 41 26.56 -3.47 5.70
N VAL A 42 25.56 -3.68 6.55
CA VAL A 42 24.22 -4.13 6.11
C VAL A 42 23.29 -2.94 5.95
N VAL A 43 22.64 -2.82 4.79
CA VAL A 43 21.67 -1.76 4.48
C VAL A 43 20.29 -2.38 4.21
N PRO A 44 19.41 -2.44 5.22
CA PRO A 44 18.05 -2.92 5.04
C PRO A 44 17.19 -1.90 4.29
N ILE A 45 16.49 -2.37 3.26
CA ILE A 45 15.52 -1.62 2.47
C ILE A 45 14.16 -2.25 2.69
N LEU A 46 13.17 -1.47 3.14
CA LEU A 46 11.82 -1.94 3.43
C LEU A 46 10.81 -1.28 2.51
N PHE A 47 10.15 -2.09 1.69
CA PHE A 47 9.07 -1.64 0.81
C PHE A 47 7.70 -1.73 1.51
N VAL A 48 6.88 -0.69 1.38
CA VAL A 48 5.51 -0.59 1.91
C VAL A 48 4.52 -0.35 0.75
N PRO A 49 3.55 -1.25 0.50
CA PRO A 49 2.69 -1.18 -0.67
C PRO A 49 1.56 -0.14 -0.56
N GLY A 50 0.80 0.04 -1.63
CA GLY A 50 -0.38 0.91 -1.66
C GLY A 50 -1.65 0.27 -1.11
N ILE A 51 -2.76 0.99 -1.26
CA ILE A 51 -4.11 0.42 -1.08
C ILE A 51 -4.27 -0.79 -1.99
N MET A 52 -4.89 -1.87 -1.49
CA MET A 52 -5.02 -3.15 -2.20
C MET A 52 -3.69 -3.79 -2.60
N GLY A 53 -2.57 -3.29 -2.07
CA GLY A 53 -1.25 -3.74 -2.43
C GLY A 53 -0.71 -4.87 -1.55
N SER A 54 -1.43 -5.24 -0.49
CA SER A 54 -1.12 -6.37 0.38
C SER A 54 -2.10 -7.52 0.17
N ASN A 55 -1.60 -8.75 0.14
CA ASN A 55 -2.44 -9.94 0.16
C ASN A 55 -3.06 -10.09 1.55
N LEU A 56 -4.37 -10.35 1.62
CA LEU A 56 -5.09 -10.54 2.88
C LEU A 56 -5.69 -11.94 2.94
N LYS A 57 -5.73 -12.54 4.12
CA LYS A 57 -6.56 -13.70 4.47
C LYS A 57 -7.68 -13.24 5.38
N TYR A 58 -8.64 -14.12 5.61
CA TYR A 58 -9.79 -13.84 6.44
C TYR A 58 -10.07 -15.01 7.36
N ARG A 59 -10.46 -14.74 8.60
CA ARG A 59 -10.89 -15.76 9.56
C ARG A 59 -12.42 -15.81 9.57
N ASP A 60 -13.01 -16.96 9.21
CA ASP A 60 -14.47 -17.16 9.23
C ASP A 60 -14.97 -17.38 10.65
N VAL A 61 -15.22 -16.27 11.34
CA VAL A 61 -15.78 -16.26 12.69
C VAL A 61 -17.29 -16.49 12.70
N TRP A 62 -17.96 -16.62 11.55
CA TRP A 62 -19.42 -16.84 11.50
C TRP A 62 -19.78 -18.28 11.19
N SER A 63 -19.02 -19.00 10.36
CA SER A 63 -19.25 -20.43 10.01
C SER A 63 -20.73 -20.76 9.71
N GLY A 64 -21.43 -19.85 9.02
CA GLY A 64 -22.85 -20.01 8.66
C GLY A 64 -23.86 -19.65 9.76
N GLN A 65 -23.42 -19.04 10.87
CA GLN A 65 -24.25 -18.55 11.97
C GLN A 65 -24.37 -17.02 11.96
N GLU A 66 -25.38 -16.49 12.64
CA GLU A 66 -25.60 -15.04 12.76
C GLU A 66 -24.71 -14.38 13.82
N THR A 67 -24.31 -15.14 14.87
CA THR A 67 -23.45 -14.64 15.94
C THR A 67 -22.00 -15.04 15.67
N PRO A 68 -21.05 -14.10 15.64
CA PRO A 68 -19.65 -14.41 15.42
C PRO A 68 -18.96 -14.95 16.68
N VAL A 69 -17.91 -15.74 16.47
CA VAL A 69 -16.85 -15.94 17.45
C VAL A 69 -16.22 -14.59 17.77
N LEU A 70 -16.18 -14.23 19.05
CA LEU A 70 -15.60 -12.98 19.50
C LEU A 70 -14.08 -13.00 19.36
N LEU A 71 -13.49 -11.88 18.96
CA LEU A 71 -12.02 -11.77 18.87
C LEU A 71 -11.34 -11.94 20.24
N SER A 72 -12.09 -11.72 21.33
CA SER A 72 -11.64 -11.95 22.70
C SER A 72 -11.61 -13.42 23.12
N ASP A 73 -12.31 -14.32 22.40
CA ASP A 73 -12.28 -15.76 22.67
C ASP A 73 -11.18 -16.41 21.82
N GLU A 74 -9.94 -16.31 22.28
CA GLU A 74 -8.79 -16.86 21.55
C GLU A 74 -8.89 -18.36 21.27
N LYS A 75 -9.59 -19.11 22.13
CA LYS A 75 -9.70 -20.56 22.01
C LYS A 75 -10.64 -20.94 20.89
N GLU A 76 -11.81 -20.33 20.83
CA GLU A 76 -12.75 -20.54 19.73
C GLU A 76 -12.22 -19.93 18.43
N LEU A 77 -11.64 -18.73 18.50
CA LEU A 77 -11.07 -18.04 17.34
C LEU A 77 -9.98 -18.87 16.66
N ALA A 78 -9.13 -19.53 17.45
CA ALA A 78 -8.09 -20.42 16.93
C ALA A 78 -8.64 -21.64 16.16
N ASN A 79 -9.88 -22.06 16.44
CA ASN A 79 -10.53 -23.17 15.74
C ASN A 79 -11.34 -22.71 14.52
N ALA A 80 -11.56 -21.40 14.36
CA ALA A 80 -12.25 -20.85 13.20
C ALA A 80 -11.41 -21.07 11.93
N GLU A 81 -12.09 -21.39 10.83
CA GLU A 81 -11.45 -21.62 9.54
C GLU A 81 -10.84 -20.32 8.99
N VAL A 82 -9.76 -20.47 8.22
CA VAL A 82 -9.13 -19.36 7.51
C VAL A 82 -9.37 -19.55 6.03
N ASP A 83 -10.06 -18.59 5.43
CA ASP A 83 -10.36 -18.58 4.01
C ASP A 83 -9.10 -18.40 3.16
N ASP A 84 -9.23 -18.77 1.89
CA ASP A 84 -8.21 -18.50 0.88
C ASP A 84 -7.89 -17.00 0.80
N SER A 85 -6.61 -16.70 0.55
CA SER A 85 -6.15 -15.32 0.49
C SER A 85 -6.84 -14.54 -0.63
N TRP A 86 -7.36 -13.36 -0.30
CA TRP A 86 -7.58 -12.29 -1.25
C TRP A 86 -6.24 -11.82 -1.81
N GLN A 87 -6.09 -11.96 -3.13
CA GLN A 87 -4.92 -11.53 -3.88
C GLN A 87 -5.39 -10.79 -5.14
N PRO A 88 -4.80 -9.64 -5.48
CA PRO A 88 -5.16 -8.99 -6.72
C PRO A 88 -4.76 -9.86 -7.93
N PRO A 89 -5.55 -9.86 -9.02
CA PRO A 89 -5.30 -10.74 -10.15
C PRO A 89 -4.03 -10.33 -10.90
N SER A 90 -3.11 -11.26 -11.10
CA SER A 90 -1.73 -11.01 -11.56
C SER A 90 -1.45 -11.46 -13.00
N SER A 91 -2.35 -12.25 -13.60
CA SER A 91 -2.25 -12.70 -15.00
C SER A 91 -3.50 -12.33 -15.80
N ALA A 92 -3.39 -12.25 -17.14
CA ALA A 92 -4.53 -11.96 -18.01
C ALA A 92 -5.68 -12.98 -17.84
N LEU A 93 -5.36 -14.24 -17.57
CA LEU A 93 -6.31 -15.30 -17.24
C LEU A 93 -6.95 -15.10 -15.86
N GLU A 94 -6.18 -14.69 -14.84
CA GLU A 94 -6.72 -14.35 -13.52
C GLU A 94 -7.58 -13.07 -13.58
N ILE A 95 -7.23 -12.09 -14.42
CA ILE A 95 -8.04 -10.89 -14.64
C ILE A 95 -9.35 -11.27 -15.32
N LEU A 96 -9.31 -12.09 -16.39
CA LEU A 96 -10.51 -12.61 -17.06
C LEU A 96 -11.37 -13.48 -16.13
N SER A 97 -10.73 -14.31 -15.30
CA SER A 97 -11.37 -15.16 -14.29
C SER A 97 -11.98 -14.32 -13.17
N ALA A 98 -11.29 -13.30 -12.64
CA ALA A 98 -11.80 -12.38 -11.64
C ALA A 98 -12.97 -11.53 -12.19
N LEU A 99 -12.94 -11.18 -13.49
CA LEU A 99 -14.08 -10.56 -14.16
C LEU A 99 -15.29 -11.50 -14.23
N ILE A 100 -15.10 -12.78 -14.54
CA ILE A 100 -16.17 -13.79 -14.61
C ILE A 100 -16.67 -14.14 -13.20
N PHE A 101 -15.81 -14.56 -12.26
CA PHE A 101 -16.21 -14.92 -10.90
C PHE A 101 -16.65 -13.72 -10.06
N GLY A 102 -16.08 -12.52 -10.25
CA GLY A 102 -16.56 -11.29 -9.63
C GLY A 102 -17.96 -10.86 -10.10
N LEU A 103 -18.41 -11.35 -11.28
CA LEU A 103 -19.81 -11.24 -11.71
C LEU A 103 -20.73 -12.25 -10.98
N PHE A 104 -20.20 -13.39 -10.52
CA PHE A 104 -20.96 -14.49 -9.90
C PHE A 104 -20.83 -14.58 -8.37
N ARG A 105 -19.99 -13.78 -7.71
CA ARG A 105 -19.95 -13.73 -6.23
C ARG A 105 -21.22 -13.12 -5.66
N THR A 106 -21.80 -13.78 -4.67
CA THR A 106 -23.00 -13.33 -3.97
C THR A 106 -22.73 -12.04 -3.17
N LYS A 107 -23.79 -11.36 -2.74
CA LYS A 107 -23.68 -10.21 -1.83
C LYS A 107 -23.18 -10.67 -0.45
N GLU A 108 -23.35 -11.94 -0.12
CA GLU A 108 -23.05 -12.62 1.14
C GLU A 108 -21.60 -13.12 1.26
N GLU A 109 -20.95 -13.48 0.15
CA GLU A 109 -19.51 -13.82 0.16
C GLU A 109 -18.66 -12.55 0.27
N ARG A 110 -19.05 -11.48 -0.45
CA ARG A 110 -18.37 -10.17 -0.38
C ARG A 110 -18.48 -9.49 0.97
N ARG A 111 -19.50 -9.84 1.74
CA ARG A 111 -19.73 -9.43 3.14
C ARG A 111 -18.64 -9.90 4.10
N ARG A 112 -18.00 -11.04 3.78
CA ARG A 112 -16.93 -11.65 4.57
C ARG A 112 -15.56 -11.19 4.08
N GLU A 113 -15.36 -11.24 2.77
CA GLU A 113 -14.04 -11.13 2.12
C GLU A 113 -13.30 -9.78 2.32
N ILE A 114 -13.96 -8.72 2.80
CA ILE A 114 -13.33 -7.39 2.97
C ILE A 114 -13.82 -6.66 4.24
N ASN A 115 -13.82 -7.36 5.37
CA ASN A 115 -14.11 -6.79 6.69
C ASN A 115 -12.81 -6.50 7.48
N PRO A 116 -12.53 -5.26 7.90
CA PRO A 116 -11.31 -4.90 8.61
C PRO A 116 -11.11 -5.60 9.96
N ASP A 117 -12.16 -6.12 10.58
CA ASP A 117 -12.11 -6.74 11.92
C ASP A 117 -11.53 -8.15 11.89
N VAL A 118 -11.55 -8.81 10.73
CA VAL A 118 -11.30 -10.26 10.56
C VAL A 118 -10.40 -10.58 9.37
N ALA A 119 -10.15 -9.59 8.51
CA ALA A 119 -9.09 -9.65 7.52
C ALA A 119 -7.73 -9.39 8.15
N PHE A 120 -6.71 -10.11 7.71
CA PHE A 120 -5.33 -9.95 8.16
C PHE A 120 -4.33 -10.28 7.06
N VAL A 121 -3.07 -9.87 7.18
CA VAL A 121 -2.05 -10.03 6.13
C VAL A 121 -1.71 -11.51 5.87
N ASP A 122 -1.70 -11.90 4.59
CA ASP A 122 -1.24 -13.23 4.15
C ASP A 122 0.28 -13.25 3.98
N TRP A 123 0.96 -13.92 4.90
CA TRP A 123 2.40 -14.15 4.79
C TRP A 123 2.78 -15.41 4.01
N GLU A 124 1.84 -16.34 3.84
CA GLU A 124 2.12 -17.67 3.32
C GLU A 124 1.98 -17.78 1.80
N SER A 125 1.55 -16.70 1.14
CA SER A 125 1.43 -16.66 -0.31
C SER A 125 2.65 -17.26 -1.01
N ASN A 126 2.38 -18.26 -1.86
CA ASN A 126 3.40 -18.93 -2.67
C ASN A 126 3.70 -18.20 -3.98
N LYS A 127 3.05 -17.05 -4.20
CA LYS A 127 3.11 -16.23 -5.40
C LYS A 127 4.29 -15.24 -5.38
N ILE A 128 5.50 -15.74 -5.12
CA ILE A 128 6.73 -14.92 -5.14
C ILE A 128 7.49 -15.20 -6.43
N ARG A 129 7.00 -14.65 -7.55
CA ARG A 129 7.69 -14.72 -8.85
C ARG A 129 7.66 -13.38 -9.59
N PRO A 130 8.74 -13.01 -10.30
CA PRO A 130 10.02 -13.74 -10.42
C PRO A 130 10.81 -13.78 -9.11
N LEU A 131 11.77 -14.70 -9.01
CA LEU A 131 12.76 -14.73 -7.91
C LEU A 131 14.03 -13.97 -8.34
N PRO A 132 14.76 -13.36 -7.40
CA PRO A 132 16.04 -12.72 -7.72
C PRO A 132 17.08 -13.77 -8.11
N LYS A 133 18.13 -13.33 -8.80
CA LYS A 133 19.22 -14.23 -9.24
C LYS A 133 19.98 -14.80 -8.05
N ARG A 134 20.12 -13.99 -7.00
CA ARG A 134 20.85 -14.30 -5.76
C ARG A 134 20.15 -13.60 -4.60
N MET A 135 20.20 -14.22 -3.43
CA MET A 135 19.73 -13.63 -2.19
C MET A 135 20.57 -14.21 -1.07
N VAL A 136 21.06 -13.37 -0.16
CA VAL A 136 21.74 -13.83 1.04
C VAL A 136 20.68 -14.39 1.99
N TYR A 137 20.83 -15.64 2.41
CA TYR A 137 19.89 -16.29 3.31
C TYR A 137 20.62 -16.95 4.47
N THR A 138 19.91 -17.10 5.58
CA THR A 138 20.40 -17.87 6.73
C THR A 138 20.16 -19.37 6.47
N ASP A 139 21.15 -20.23 6.74
CA ASP A 139 21.00 -21.68 6.68
C ASP A 139 20.14 -22.17 7.86
N ARG A 140 18.84 -22.01 7.68
CA ARG A 140 17.80 -22.53 8.55
C ARG A 140 17.55 -23.97 8.14
N LYS A 141 18.44 -24.90 8.53
CA LYS A 141 18.12 -26.35 8.51
C LYS A 141 16.68 -26.49 9.00
N ILE A 142 15.81 -27.03 8.14
CA ILE A 142 14.35 -27.13 8.29
C ILE A 142 13.95 -27.15 9.78
N ALA A 143 13.72 -25.97 10.35
CA ALA A 143 13.18 -25.83 11.69
C ALA A 143 11.67 -25.82 11.54
N MET A 144 11.12 -26.97 11.15
CA MET A 144 9.70 -27.28 11.34
C MET A 144 9.49 -28.09 12.63
N SER A 145 10.50 -28.20 13.48
CA SER A 145 10.35 -28.74 14.84
C SER A 145 11.36 -28.09 15.79
N SER A 146 10.95 -27.00 16.43
CA SER A 146 11.28 -26.69 17.82
C SER A 146 10.47 -25.47 18.25
N PRO A 147 9.37 -25.66 19.00
CA PRO A 147 9.03 -24.73 20.07
C PRO A 147 10.21 -24.71 21.04
N ASP A 148 10.50 -23.56 21.65
CA ASP A 148 11.29 -23.54 22.87
C ASP A 148 10.60 -24.48 23.87
N ASN A 149 11.22 -25.63 24.13
CA ASN A 149 10.76 -26.62 25.12
C ASN A 149 11.12 -26.11 26.52
N ASP A 150 10.13 -25.63 27.25
CA ASP A 150 10.02 -25.88 28.68
C ASP A 150 8.72 -26.68 28.91
N HIS A 151 8.91 -27.89 29.46
CA HIS A 151 7.95 -28.83 30.04
C HIS A 151 7.48 -30.04 29.21
N GLU A 152 7.85 -31.21 29.75
CA GLU A 152 7.48 -32.59 29.42
C GLU A 152 5.97 -32.85 29.59
N GLY A 153 5.42 -33.76 28.77
CA GLY A 153 4.22 -34.52 29.17
C GLY A 153 3.24 -34.90 28.06
N ASP A 154 3.43 -36.10 27.52
CA ASP A 154 2.47 -37.05 26.94
C ASP A 154 1.75 -36.82 25.60
N VAL A 155 1.86 -37.89 24.80
CA VAL A 155 1.40 -38.12 23.44
C VAL A 155 0.05 -38.84 23.45
N ALA A 156 -0.91 -38.37 22.65
CA ALA A 156 -1.94 -39.24 22.08
C ALA A 156 -2.38 -38.73 20.69
N GLN A 157 -2.45 -39.68 19.76
CA GLN A 157 -2.61 -39.54 18.31
C GLN A 157 -4.06 -39.32 17.86
N GLU A 158 -4.26 -38.60 16.74
CA GLU A 158 -5.16 -38.93 15.59
C GLU A 158 -5.16 -37.74 14.58
N LYS A 159 -4.47 -37.83 13.43
CA LYS A 159 -4.84 -38.34 12.09
C LYS A 159 -5.95 -37.61 11.30
N ASN A 160 -5.47 -36.82 10.31
CA ASN A 160 -5.89 -36.68 8.90
C ASN A 160 -6.35 -35.27 8.48
N SER A 161 -5.50 -34.54 7.73
CA SER A 161 -5.73 -34.20 6.31
C SER A 161 -4.82 -33.04 5.81
N ALA A 162 -3.61 -33.37 5.36
CA ALA A 162 -2.89 -32.74 4.26
C ALA A 162 -1.61 -33.56 4.07
N LYS A 163 -1.21 -33.88 2.84
CA LYS A 163 0.11 -34.46 2.59
C LYS A 163 1.16 -33.43 3.04
N GLU A 164 1.81 -33.68 4.17
CA GLU A 164 3.09 -33.05 4.49
C GLU A 164 4.07 -33.36 3.34
N PRO A 165 4.68 -32.36 2.69
CA PRO A 165 5.84 -32.62 1.89
C PRO A 165 7.07 -32.57 2.81
N PHE A 166 8.04 -33.42 2.49
CA PHE A 166 9.41 -33.51 3.02
C PHE A 166 9.65 -34.65 4.02
N GLN A 167 10.10 -35.78 3.45
CA GLN A 167 10.86 -36.79 4.16
C GLN A 167 12.17 -36.17 4.66
N GLU A 168 12.55 -36.45 5.91
CA GLU A 168 13.84 -36.07 6.49
C GLU A 168 15.00 -36.51 5.58
N GLY A 169 15.76 -35.54 5.04
CA GLY A 169 17.02 -35.81 4.33
C GLY A 169 17.23 -35.09 2.99
N GLU A 170 16.20 -34.51 2.36
CA GLU A 170 16.39 -33.79 1.08
C GLU A 170 16.84 -32.34 1.27
N SER A 171 18.00 -31.97 0.70
CA SER A 171 18.47 -30.58 0.69
C SER A 171 17.64 -29.73 -0.26
N LEU A 172 17.09 -28.60 0.21
CA LEU A 172 16.35 -27.65 -0.62
C LEU A 172 17.19 -27.19 -1.82
N THR A 173 16.56 -27.08 -2.99
CA THR A 173 17.16 -26.42 -4.16
C THR A 173 17.43 -24.94 -3.87
N GLU A 174 18.39 -24.34 -4.58
CA GLU A 174 18.70 -22.90 -4.43
C GLU A 174 17.45 -22.01 -4.62
N ALA A 175 16.61 -22.32 -5.60
CA ALA A 175 15.39 -21.57 -5.85
C ALA A 175 14.39 -21.67 -4.67
N GLN A 176 14.30 -22.82 -4.01
CA GLN A 176 13.47 -23.00 -2.83
C GLN A 176 14.01 -22.22 -1.63
N LYS A 177 15.34 -22.19 -1.44
CA LYS A 177 15.99 -21.39 -0.39
C LYS A 177 15.74 -19.89 -0.60
N ILE A 178 15.91 -19.40 -1.83
CA ILE A 178 15.61 -18.00 -2.19
C ILE A 178 14.13 -17.68 -1.96
N ALA A 179 13.21 -18.56 -2.38
CA ALA A 179 11.77 -18.34 -2.17
C ALA A 179 11.41 -18.32 -0.67
N GLN A 180 12.01 -19.19 0.13
CA GLN A 180 11.80 -19.22 1.59
C GLN A 180 12.31 -17.94 2.24
N GLU A 181 13.50 -17.48 1.87
CA GLU A 181 14.07 -16.23 2.38
C GLU A 181 13.21 -15.04 1.94
N ALA A 182 12.82 -14.94 0.67
CA ALA A 182 11.94 -13.88 0.17
C ALA A 182 10.61 -13.84 0.95
N ARG A 183 10.02 -15.01 1.28
CA ARG A 183 8.83 -15.10 2.13
C ARG A 183 9.08 -14.53 3.53
N MET A 184 10.20 -14.90 4.15
CA MET A 184 10.61 -14.39 5.47
C MET A 184 10.93 -12.90 5.47
N ARG A 185 11.43 -12.39 4.33
CA ARG A 185 11.59 -10.97 4.06
C ARG A 185 10.27 -10.25 3.73
N GLY A 186 9.16 -10.98 3.68
CA GLY A 186 7.80 -10.44 3.57
C GLY A 186 7.32 -10.29 2.13
N TRP A 187 8.05 -10.78 1.12
CA TRP A 187 7.68 -10.58 -0.28
C TRP A 187 6.36 -11.26 -0.66
N GLY A 188 5.95 -12.30 0.07
CA GLY A 188 4.64 -12.94 -0.09
C GLY A 188 3.46 -12.08 0.40
N THR A 189 3.71 -11.04 1.18
CA THR A 189 2.66 -10.18 1.74
C THR A 189 2.15 -9.13 0.75
N VAL A 190 2.87 -8.89 -0.36
CA VAL A 190 2.55 -7.82 -1.31
C VAL A 190 2.04 -8.37 -2.63
N TYR A 191 1.32 -7.54 -3.38
CA TYR A 191 0.80 -7.88 -4.69
C TYR A 191 1.93 -8.24 -5.67
N GLN A 192 1.89 -9.48 -6.16
CA GLN A 192 2.93 -10.04 -7.01
C GLN A 192 3.14 -9.22 -8.29
N GLY A 193 2.07 -8.86 -8.99
CA GLY A 193 2.15 -8.29 -10.34
C GLY A 193 2.89 -6.95 -10.40
N SER A 194 2.63 -6.05 -9.44
CA SER A 194 3.23 -4.71 -9.43
C SER A 194 4.55 -4.65 -8.65
N TYR A 195 4.67 -5.38 -7.53
CA TYR A 195 5.75 -5.11 -6.57
C TYR A 195 6.88 -6.12 -6.60
N VAL A 196 6.61 -7.42 -6.78
CA VAL A 196 7.69 -8.43 -6.76
C VAL A 196 8.76 -8.18 -7.84
N PRO A 197 8.43 -7.82 -9.09
CA PRO A 197 9.43 -7.43 -10.09
C PRO A 197 10.30 -6.23 -9.68
N PHE A 198 9.76 -5.30 -8.88
CA PHE A 198 10.51 -4.17 -8.35
C PHE A 198 11.44 -4.57 -7.20
N LEU A 199 10.97 -5.43 -6.29
CA LEU A 199 11.82 -5.99 -5.22
C LEU A 199 13.01 -6.79 -5.80
N VAL A 200 12.75 -7.61 -6.83
CA VAL A 200 13.80 -8.30 -7.59
C VAL A 200 14.77 -7.32 -8.23
N PHE A 201 14.24 -6.26 -8.86
CA PHE A 201 15.08 -5.23 -9.47
C PHE A 201 16.02 -4.59 -8.44
N LEU A 202 15.53 -4.25 -7.25
CA LEU A 202 16.37 -3.70 -6.18
C LEU A 202 17.40 -4.71 -5.67
N GLU A 203 16.97 -5.94 -5.34
CA GLU A 203 17.85 -6.98 -4.78
C GLU A 203 18.99 -7.30 -5.75
N ASP A 204 18.68 -7.52 -7.04
CA ASP A 204 19.69 -7.82 -8.07
C ASP A 204 20.57 -6.60 -8.35
N THR A 205 20.00 -5.41 -8.56
CA THR A 205 20.76 -4.23 -9.00
C THR A 205 21.74 -3.74 -7.94
N LEU A 206 21.31 -3.67 -6.68
CA LEU A 206 22.12 -3.15 -5.58
C LEU A 206 23.21 -4.14 -5.13
N ASN A 207 22.94 -5.44 -5.22
CA ASN A 207 23.92 -6.45 -4.82
C ASN A 207 24.85 -6.90 -5.96
N ASP A 208 24.56 -6.53 -7.22
CA ASP A 208 25.46 -6.73 -8.37
C ASP A 208 26.38 -5.52 -8.65
N ILE A 209 26.45 -4.51 -7.76
CA ILE A 209 27.42 -3.39 -7.89
C ILE A 209 28.85 -3.97 -7.86
N PRO A 210 29.69 -3.74 -8.89
CA PRO A 210 31.04 -4.26 -8.91
C PRO A 210 31.93 -3.51 -7.91
N ALA A 211 32.72 -4.22 -7.12
CA ALA A 211 33.77 -3.56 -6.35
C ALA A 211 34.97 -3.24 -7.27
N CYS A 212 35.08 -1.97 -7.62
CA CYS A 212 36.15 -1.40 -8.41
C CYS A 212 37.24 -0.79 -7.50
N LYS A 213 38.49 -0.75 -7.98
CA LYS A 213 39.64 -0.23 -7.23
C LYS A 213 39.77 1.29 -7.32
N THR A 214 39.28 1.87 -8.41
CA THR A 214 39.44 3.30 -8.68
C THR A 214 38.10 3.96 -9.00
N LEU A 215 38.02 5.26 -8.75
CA LEU A 215 36.83 6.04 -9.09
C LEU A 215 36.56 6.06 -10.60
N GLU A 216 37.61 6.01 -11.42
CA GLU A 216 37.51 5.98 -12.88
C GLU A 216 36.87 4.69 -13.39
N GLU A 217 37.16 3.55 -12.77
CA GLU A 217 36.47 2.29 -13.07
C GLU A 217 34.96 2.39 -12.77
N TYR A 218 34.56 3.05 -11.67
CA TYR A 218 33.14 3.30 -11.39
C TYR A 218 32.49 4.23 -12.43
N LYS A 219 33.20 5.23 -12.95
CA LYS A 219 32.69 6.05 -14.06
C LYS A 219 32.43 5.23 -15.32
N GLN A 220 33.32 4.29 -15.65
CA GLN A 220 33.12 3.34 -16.76
C GLN A 220 31.94 2.39 -16.51
N VAL A 221 31.70 1.99 -15.26
CA VAL A 221 30.52 1.19 -14.87
C VAL A 221 29.23 1.97 -15.14
N ILE A 222 29.21 3.26 -14.80
CA ILE A 222 28.07 4.16 -15.07
C ILE A 222 27.82 4.26 -16.58
N GLU A 223 28.88 4.51 -17.36
CA GLU A 223 28.77 4.68 -18.82
C GLU A 223 28.24 3.42 -19.53
N LYS A 224 28.66 2.23 -19.08
CA LYS A 224 28.30 0.94 -19.70
C LYS A 224 26.96 0.38 -19.23
N ASN A 225 26.36 0.94 -18.17
CA ASN A 225 25.14 0.41 -17.57
C ASN A 225 24.02 1.45 -17.58
N GLU A 226 23.02 1.19 -18.42
CA GLU A 226 21.85 2.06 -18.61
C GLU A 226 21.06 2.34 -17.32
N VAL A 227 21.09 1.45 -16.33
CA VAL A 227 20.41 1.69 -15.03
C VAL A 227 21.11 2.82 -14.27
N TRP A 228 22.44 2.79 -14.20
CA TRP A 228 23.23 3.80 -13.51
C TRP A 228 23.27 5.11 -14.29
N LYS A 229 23.41 5.05 -15.61
CA LYS A 229 23.39 6.22 -16.50
C LYS A 229 22.12 7.06 -16.34
N LYS A 230 20.96 6.42 -16.19
CA LYS A 230 19.66 7.08 -15.97
C LYS A 230 19.55 7.87 -14.67
N LEU A 231 20.47 7.69 -13.72
CA LEU A 231 20.48 8.46 -12.48
C LEU A 231 21.13 9.84 -12.66
N LEU A 232 21.97 10.02 -13.69
CA LEU A 232 22.73 11.25 -13.92
C LEU A 232 21.85 12.51 -14.09
N PRO A 233 20.72 12.49 -14.82
CA PRO A 233 19.85 13.65 -14.94
C PRO A 233 19.21 14.06 -13.61
N LEU A 234 19.06 13.14 -12.65
CA LEU A 234 18.43 13.39 -11.35
C LEU A 234 19.31 14.21 -10.39
N PHE A 235 20.58 14.47 -10.76
CA PHE A 235 21.47 15.33 -10.00
C PHE A 235 21.30 16.83 -10.29
N GLN A 236 20.58 17.23 -11.36
CA GLN A 236 20.57 18.63 -11.81
C GLN A 236 19.92 19.60 -10.80
N SER A 237 20.60 20.75 -10.65
CA SER A 237 20.51 21.73 -9.58
C SER A 237 19.82 23.02 -10.05
N GLY A 238 18.58 23.25 -9.61
CA GLY A 238 17.94 24.58 -9.65
C GLY A 238 17.25 24.90 -8.33
N SER A 239 16.62 23.90 -7.71
CA SER A 239 16.23 23.89 -6.31
C SER A 239 16.19 22.44 -5.87
N ARG A 240 16.54 22.14 -4.60
CA ARG A 240 16.34 20.78 -4.04
C ARG A 240 14.87 20.34 -4.04
N GLN A 241 13.96 21.22 -4.46
CA GLN A 241 12.51 21.11 -4.29
C GLN A 241 11.77 20.61 -5.55
N SER A 242 12.38 20.51 -6.73
CA SER A 242 11.68 19.98 -7.90
C SER A 242 12.63 19.55 -9.01
N ILE A 243 12.60 18.27 -9.37
CA ILE A 243 13.39 17.68 -10.45
C ILE A 243 12.43 17.08 -11.46
N VAL A 244 12.35 17.66 -12.65
CA VAL A 244 11.63 17.05 -13.78
C VAL A 244 12.49 15.94 -14.35
N ALA A 245 11.98 14.71 -14.44
CA ALA A 245 12.68 13.57 -15.04
C ALA A 245 12.81 13.65 -16.58
N LYS A 246 13.09 14.84 -17.12
CA LYS A 246 13.40 15.09 -18.54
C LYS A 246 14.56 16.08 -18.59
N GLY A 247 15.76 15.58 -18.84
CA GLY A 247 16.98 16.35 -19.05
C GLY A 247 17.98 15.55 -19.88
N ASP A 248 18.83 16.25 -20.62
CA ASP A 248 19.82 15.71 -21.56
C ASP A 248 20.54 14.46 -21.02
N GLU A 249 20.69 13.44 -21.88
CA GLU A 249 21.24 12.11 -21.52
C GLU A 249 22.69 12.13 -21.00
N ASN A 250 23.35 13.29 -21.04
CA ASN A 250 24.70 13.50 -20.54
C ASN A 250 24.67 14.35 -19.26
N GLY A 251 24.81 13.71 -18.10
CA GLY A 251 25.09 14.43 -16.85
C GLY A 251 26.41 15.19 -16.92
N SER A 252 26.57 16.22 -16.08
CA SER A 252 27.86 16.90 -15.96
C SER A 252 28.95 15.94 -15.47
N LEU A 253 30.21 16.28 -15.72
CA LEU A 253 31.36 15.55 -15.17
C LEU A 253 31.27 15.43 -13.65
N GLU A 254 30.77 16.47 -12.97
CA GLU A 254 30.55 16.52 -11.53
C GLU A 254 29.48 15.52 -11.06
N ASN A 255 28.33 15.44 -11.75
CA ASN A 255 27.28 14.46 -11.42
C ASN A 255 27.78 13.03 -11.58
N THR A 256 28.57 12.78 -12.62
CA THR A 256 29.16 11.46 -12.89
C THR A 256 30.16 11.07 -11.80
N GLU A 257 31.00 12.02 -11.36
CA GLU A 257 31.91 11.80 -10.26
C GLU A 257 31.17 11.56 -8.93
N GLN A 258 30.12 12.33 -8.65
CA GLN A 258 29.32 12.14 -7.42
C GLN A 258 28.64 10.77 -7.41
N LEU A 259 28.03 10.36 -8.50
CA LEU A 259 27.43 9.02 -8.61
C LEU A 259 28.49 7.92 -8.48
N ALA A 260 29.67 8.09 -9.06
CA ALA A 260 30.76 7.13 -8.92
C ALA A 260 31.20 6.97 -7.46
N ARG A 261 31.25 8.07 -6.67
CA ARG A 261 31.53 8.02 -5.23
C ARG A 261 30.42 7.31 -4.45
N TRP A 262 29.16 7.52 -4.82
CA TRP A 262 28.02 6.81 -4.20
C TRP A 262 28.07 5.31 -4.49
N LEU A 263 28.37 4.91 -5.73
CA LEU A 263 28.54 3.50 -6.10
C LEU A 263 29.73 2.87 -5.38
N GLN A 264 30.83 3.60 -5.22
CA GLN A 264 31.97 3.14 -4.44
C GLN A 264 31.60 2.87 -2.99
N ASN A 265 30.83 3.76 -2.35
CA ASN A 265 30.35 3.54 -0.98
C ASN A 265 29.37 2.35 -0.89
N ALA A 266 28.52 2.20 -1.91
CA ALA A 266 27.50 1.15 -1.95
C ALA A 266 28.08 -0.25 -2.28
N ALA A 267 29.22 -0.34 -2.96
CA ALA A 267 29.83 -1.62 -3.35
C ALA A 267 30.18 -2.51 -2.14
N ASP A 268 30.53 -1.90 -1.01
CA ASP A 268 30.86 -2.58 0.25
C ASP A 268 29.61 -2.87 1.13
N CYS A 269 28.42 -2.48 0.66
CA CYS A 269 27.16 -2.67 1.40
C CYS A 269 26.42 -3.96 0.97
N GLU A 270 25.97 -4.75 1.94
CA GLU A 270 24.99 -5.83 1.72
C GLU A 270 23.58 -5.25 1.82
N PHE A 271 22.92 -5.07 0.67
CA PHE A 271 21.55 -4.58 0.65
C PHE A 271 20.59 -5.75 0.85
N ARG A 272 19.70 -5.64 1.85
CA ARG A 272 18.67 -6.65 2.12
C ARG A 272 17.30 -6.04 1.84
N VAL A 273 16.61 -6.51 0.80
CA VAL A 273 15.30 -5.98 0.41
C VAL A 273 14.18 -6.77 1.10
N TYR A 274 13.37 -6.06 1.87
CA TYR A 274 12.22 -6.54 2.61
C TYR A 274 10.93 -5.90 2.08
N ALA A 275 9.80 -6.51 2.40
CA ALA A 275 8.48 -5.93 2.20
C ALA A 275 7.66 -5.98 3.51
N CYS A 276 6.75 -5.02 3.63
CA CYS A 276 5.81 -4.87 4.73
C CYS A 276 4.40 -4.72 4.16
N GLY A 277 3.77 -5.83 3.76
CA GLY A 277 2.32 -5.83 3.56
C GLY A 277 1.65 -5.54 4.90
N TYR A 278 0.65 -4.68 4.87
CA TYR A 278 -0.19 -4.28 6.02
C TYR A 278 -1.67 -4.45 5.65
N ASN A 279 -2.53 -4.51 6.67
CA ASN A 279 -3.96 -4.50 6.47
C ASN A 279 -4.46 -3.12 6.03
N TRP A 280 -4.59 -2.95 4.71
CA TRP A 280 -5.02 -1.70 4.07
C TRP A 280 -6.50 -1.34 4.31
N LEU A 281 -7.27 -2.21 4.99
CA LEU A 281 -8.63 -1.89 5.43
C LEU A 281 -8.67 -1.14 6.76
N ARG A 282 -7.61 -1.28 7.57
CA ARG A 282 -7.52 -0.67 8.89
C ARG A 282 -6.89 0.72 8.81
N ASP A 283 -6.97 1.42 9.93
CA ASP A 283 -6.36 2.74 10.16
C ASP A 283 -4.86 2.73 9.80
N ASN A 284 -4.40 3.69 8.99
CA ASN A 284 -2.99 3.79 8.61
C ASN A 284 -2.10 4.15 9.82
N GLN A 285 -2.63 4.75 10.89
CA GLN A 285 -1.93 4.95 12.16
C GLN A 285 -1.60 3.61 12.83
N GLN A 286 -2.54 2.66 12.84
CA GLN A 286 -2.29 1.31 13.38
C GLN A 286 -1.31 0.55 12.50
N SER A 287 -1.51 0.57 11.18
CA SER A 287 -0.60 -0.08 10.23
C SER A 287 0.82 0.50 10.28
N GLY A 288 0.98 1.77 10.68
CA GLY A 288 2.28 2.41 10.86
C GLY A 288 2.95 2.08 12.19
N ASN A 289 2.18 1.90 13.27
CA ASN A 289 2.73 1.98 14.64
C ASN A 289 2.44 0.81 15.57
N GLY A 290 1.51 -0.06 15.20
CA GLY A 290 1.10 -1.21 16.00
C GLY A 290 -0.41 -1.40 16.00
N TYR A 291 -0.84 -2.65 15.85
CA TYR A 291 -2.24 -3.03 15.99
C TYR A 291 -2.65 -3.18 17.46
N SER A 292 -3.91 -2.87 17.76
CA SER A 292 -4.49 -3.06 19.08
C SER A 292 -4.66 -4.54 19.43
N ASN A 293 -4.70 -4.87 20.72
CA ASN A 293 -4.81 -6.25 21.23
C ASN A 293 -6.14 -6.93 20.88
N ASP A 294 -7.17 -6.14 20.61
CA ASP A 294 -8.49 -6.59 20.15
C ASP A 294 -8.59 -6.74 18.62
N SER A 295 -7.47 -6.65 17.90
CA SER A 295 -7.44 -6.84 16.45
C SER A 295 -7.06 -8.27 16.06
N ILE A 296 -7.62 -8.74 14.95
CA ILE A 296 -7.23 -10.03 14.36
C ILE A 296 -5.74 -10.08 14.00
N GLU A 297 -5.16 -8.97 13.53
CA GLU A 297 -3.71 -8.86 13.24
C GLU A 297 -2.87 -9.14 14.48
N TYR A 298 -3.31 -8.68 15.65
CA TYR A 298 -2.62 -8.96 16.91
C TYR A 298 -2.70 -10.44 17.28
N PHE A 299 -3.90 -11.04 17.20
CA PHE A 299 -4.10 -12.46 17.44
C PHE A 299 -3.21 -13.33 16.54
N GLU A 300 -3.24 -13.08 15.23
CA GLU A 300 -2.50 -13.88 14.24
C GLU A 300 -0.99 -13.85 14.44
N ALA A 301 -0.46 -12.73 14.96
CA ALA A 301 0.96 -12.54 15.20
C ALA A 301 1.41 -12.99 16.60
N LYS A 302 0.54 -12.92 17.61
CA LYS A 302 0.92 -13.15 19.02
C LYS A 302 0.52 -14.52 19.55
N SER A 303 -0.63 -15.05 19.12
CA SER A 303 -1.19 -16.31 19.61
C SER A 303 -0.41 -17.52 19.10
N GLU A 304 -0.26 -18.55 19.95
CA GLU A 304 0.40 -19.81 19.58
C GLU A 304 -0.25 -20.52 18.40
N LYS A 305 -1.56 -20.37 18.29
CA LYS A 305 -2.38 -20.95 17.22
C LYS A 305 -2.65 -19.97 16.06
N GLY A 306 -2.17 -18.73 16.17
CA GLY A 306 -2.22 -17.76 15.09
C GLY A 306 -1.33 -18.21 13.94
N ILE A 307 -1.83 -18.16 12.70
CA ILE A 307 -1.11 -18.71 11.56
C ILE A 307 0.13 -17.88 11.19
N ASN A 308 0.16 -16.61 11.61
CA ASN A 308 1.24 -15.68 11.34
C ASN A 308 2.24 -15.51 12.50
N LYS A 309 2.13 -16.28 13.59
CA LYS A 309 3.03 -16.18 14.76
C LYS A 309 4.51 -16.23 14.37
N LYS A 310 4.86 -17.11 13.44
CA LYS A 310 6.24 -17.27 12.93
C LYS A 310 6.77 -16.03 12.20
N TYR A 311 5.89 -15.22 11.62
CA TYR A 311 6.25 -14.00 10.89
C TYR A 311 6.20 -12.76 11.78
N GLY A 312 5.34 -12.75 12.80
CA GLY A 312 5.13 -11.63 13.70
C GLY A 312 4.17 -10.59 13.13
N PHE A 313 4.11 -9.43 13.78
CA PHE A 313 3.17 -8.36 13.41
C PHE A 313 3.47 -7.77 12.03
N SER A 314 2.41 -7.45 11.29
CA SER A 314 2.47 -6.88 9.94
C SER A 314 2.57 -5.35 9.91
N ASP A 315 2.48 -4.67 11.06
CA ASP A 315 2.66 -3.23 11.15
C ASP A 315 4.12 -2.81 10.90
N LEU A 316 4.29 -1.60 10.35
CA LEU A 316 5.58 -1.09 9.92
C LEU A 316 6.60 -0.99 11.07
N ASN A 317 6.18 -0.55 12.26
CA ASN A 317 7.05 -0.39 13.43
C ASN A 317 7.62 -1.72 13.91
N SER A 318 6.75 -2.72 14.10
CA SER A 318 7.15 -4.07 14.48
C SER A 318 8.05 -4.71 13.43
N ARG A 319 7.74 -4.48 12.14
CA ARG A 319 8.55 -5.00 11.04
C ARG A 319 9.95 -4.40 11.02
N ILE A 320 10.09 -3.08 11.20
CA ILE A 320 11.39 -2.40 11.30
C ILE A 320 12.20 -2.93 12.48
N LYS A 321 11.58 -3.05 13.67
CA LYS A 321 12.26 -3.60 14.86
C LYS A 321 12.79 -5.01 14.62
N LYS A 322 11.99 -5.88 13.98
CA LYS A 322 12.41 -7.25 13.63
C LYS A 322 13.56 -7.25 12.63
N ILE A 323 13.48 -6.44 11.58
CA ILE A 323 14.53 -6.31 10.55
C ILE A 323 15.84 -5.82 11.15
N LEU A 324 15.80 -4.76 11.99
CA LEU A 324 17.00 -4.24 12.63
C LEU A 324 17.64 -5.27 13.55
N LYS A 325 16.84 -5.98 14.36
CA LYS A 325 17.34 -7.07 15.20
C LYS A 325 18.01 -8.18 14.39
N GLU A 326 17.44 -8.55 13.25
CA GLU A 326 18.00 -9.54 12.34
C GLU A 326 19.31 -9.05 11.71
N CYS A 327 19.33 -7.84 11.15
CA CYS A 327 20.53 -7.27 10.54
C CYS A 327 21.67 -7.07 11.55
N GLN A 328 21.36 -6.75 12.81
CA GLN A 328 22.32 -6.60 13.90
C GLN A 328 23.08 -7.88 14.27
N GLN A 329 22.59 -9.05 13.84
CA GLN A 329 23.31 -10.32 14.00
C GLN A 329 24.54 -10.40 13.08
N THR A 330 24.49 -9.75 11.91
CA THR A 330 25.62 -9.70 10.96
C THR A 330 26.41 -8.39 11.09
N ASP A 331 25.72 -7.26 11.28
CA ASP A 331 26.29 -5.93 11.44
C ASP A 331 25.69 -5.23 12.66
N SER A 332 26.38 -5.30 13.79
CA SER A 332 25.96 -4.68 15.06
C SER A 332 25.73 -3.16 14.98
N LYS A 333 26.24 -2.46 13.95
CA LYS A 333 26.03 -1.03 13.74
C LYS A 333 24.79 -0.72 12.91
N CYS A 334 24.12 -1.74 12.37
CA CYS A 334 22.89 -1.60 11.59
C CYS A 334 21.73 -1.14 12.50
N ASN A 335 21.50 0.17 12.57
CA ASN A 335 20.50 0.79 13.46
C ASN A 335 19.36 1.51 12.73
N GLU A 336 19.42 1.58 11.39
CA GLU A 336 18.40 2.27 10.60
C GLU A 336 18.07 1.51 9.32
N VAL A 337 16.84 1.69 8.84
CA VAL A 337 16.34 1.15 7.57
C VAL A 337 16.10 2.27 6.55
N ILE A 338 16.18 1.96 5.26
CA ILE A 338 15.62 2.80 4.21
C ILE A 338 14.20 2.31 3.93
N VAL A 339 13.21 3.20 3.96
CA VAL A 339 11.81 2.83 3.65
C VAL A 339 11.42 3.40 2.29
N LEU A 340 10.87 2.55 1.43
CA LEU A 340 10.27 2.93 0.15
C LEU A 340 8.77 2.67 0.24
N THR A 341 7.95 3.63 -0.16
CA THR A 341 6.49 3.45 -0.09
C THR A 341 5.84 3.65 -1.45
N HIS A 342 4.75 2.95 -1.69
CA HIS A 342 3.86 3.17 -2.83
C HIS A 342 2.50 3.69 -2.36
N SER A 343 1.94 4.70 -3.03
CA SER A 343 0.55 5.13 -2.86
C SER A 343 0.19 5.37 -1.38
N MET A 344 -0.90 4.78 -0.87
CA MET A 344 -1.35 4.86 0.52
C MET A 344 -0.32 4.36 1.55
N GLY A 345 0.63 3.50 1.15
CA GLY A 345 1.76 3.12 2.02
C GLY A 345 2.61 4.33 2.43
N GLY A 346 2.55 5.42 1.68
CA GLY A 346 3.16 6.69 2.09
C GLY A 346 2.48 7.31 3.31
N LEU A 347 1.16 7.13 3.48
CA LEU A 347 0.44 7.56 4.68
C LEU A 347 0.83 6.71 5.90
N VAL A 348 1.00 5.40 5.71
CA VAL A 348 1.56 4.48 6.73
C VAL A 348 2.98 4.90 7.13
N GLY A 349 3.84 5.20 6.16
CA GLY A 349 5.20 5.68 6.39
C GLY A 349 5.24 7.03 7.12
N ARG A 350 4.34 7.97 6.76
CA ARG A 350 4.17 9.25 7.48
C ARG A 350 3.72 9.04 8.92
N ALA A 351 2.77 8.13 9.15
CA ALA A 351 2.28 7.80 10.47
C ALA A 351 3.38 7.23 11.37
N TYR A 352 4.15 6.28 10.84
CA TYR A 352 5.32 5.74 11.53
C TYR A 352 6.35 6.83 11.84
N ALA A 353 6.73 7.61 10.83
CA ALA A 353 7.77 8.64 10.99
C ALA A 353 7.37 9.73 12.00
N LYS A 354 6.08 10.09 12.05
CA LYS A 354 5.58 11.08 13.00
C LYS A 354 5.60 10.57 14.44
N GLU A 355 5.23 9.31 14.65
CA GLU A 355 5.15 8.72 15.98
C GLU A 355 6.53 8.33 16.53
N GLN A 356 7.39 7.75 15.68
CA GLN A 356 8.68 7.18 16.12
C GLN A 356 9.87 8.17 15.98
N GLY A 357 9.66 9.35 15.40
CA GLY A 357 10.69 10.41 15.32
C GLY A 357 11.88 10.11 14.38
N GLY A 358 11.83 9.02 13.62
CA GLY A 358 12.79 8.74 12.54
C GLY A 358 14.20 8.27 12.96
N SER A 359 14.40 7.91 14.22
CA SER A 359 15.69 7.42 14.74
C SER A 359 16.14 6.08 14.13
N SER A 360 15.18 5.28 13.67
CA SER A 360 15.42 4.00 12.97
C SER A 360 15.35 4.12 11.45
N LEU A 361 15.37 5.33 10.88
CA LEU A 361 15.26 5.56 9.43
C LEU A 361 16.51 6.23 8.88
N SER A 362 17.16 5.66 7.87
CA SER A 362 18.19 6.37 7.10
C SER A 362 17.54 7.40 6.18
N GLY A 363 16.34 7.06 5.68
CA GLY A 363 15.50 7.90 4.83
C GLY A 363 14.21 7.18 4.45
N ILE A 364 13.22 7.96 4.03
CA ILE A 364 11.95 7.55 3.46
C ILE A 364 11.85 8.13 2.04
N TYR A 365 11.47 7.29 1.08
CA TYR A 365 11.09 7.69 -0.26
C TYR A 365 9.61 7.36 -0.49
N HIS A 366 8.80 8.38 -0.73
CA HIS A 366 7.38 8.23 -1.04
C HIS A 366 7.14 8.31 -2.54
N ASN A 367 6.57 7.27 -3.14
CA ASN A 367 6.16 7.26 -4.54
C ASN A 367 4.63 7.31 -4.67
N VAL A 368 4.15 8.19 -5.55
CA VAL A 368 2.74 8.39 -5.92
C VAL A 368 1.78 8.47 -4.72
N MET A 369 2.26 9.01 -3.60
CA MET A 369 1.46 9.10 -2.39
C MET A 369 0.31 10.11 -2.57
N PRO A 370 -0.95 9.74 -2.27
CA PRO A 370 -2.07 10.68 -2.18
C PRO A 370 -1.94 11.52 -0.90
N ALA A 371 -0.97 12.43 -0.88
CA ALA A 371 -0.51 13.15 0.29
C ALA A 371 -1.62 13.92 1.05
N THR A 372 -2.66 14.37 0.34
CA THR A 372 -3.83 15.08 0.86
C THR A 372 -5.14 14.45 0.36
N GLY A 373 -5.11 13.15 0.05
CA GLY A 373 -6.26 12.42 -0.52
C GLY A 373 -6.49 12.71 -2.01
N ALA A 374 -7.56 12.15 -2.58
CA ALA A 374 -7.87 12.33 -4.00
C ALA A 374 -9.39 12.38 -4.27
N PRO A 375 -9.89 13.33 -5.08
CA PRO A 375 -11.30 13.39 -5.49
C PRO A 375 -11.81 12.13 -6.18
N ALA A 376 -10.91 11.31 -6.73
CA ALA A 376 -11.22 9.97 -7.23
C ALA A 376 -11.96 9.09 -6.20
N PHE A 377 -11.73 9.29 -4.90
CA PHE A 377 -12.46 8.60 -3.84
C PHE A 377 -13.96 8.92 -3.87
N TYR A 378 -14.34 10.20 -3.95
CA TYR A 378 -15.73 10.63 -4.08
C TYR A 378 -16.39 10.04 -5.33
N LYS A 379 -15.68 10.09 -6.46
CA LYS A 379 -16.12 9.49 -7.72
C LYS A 379 -16.40 8.00 -7.56
N ARG A 380 -15.55 7.25 -6.84
CA ARG A 380 -15.72 5.80 -6.66
C ARG A 380 -16.94 5.46 -5.79
N LEU A 381 -17.24 6.28 -4.77
CA LEU A 381 -18.47 6.15 -3.99
C LEU A 381 -19.74 6.43 -4.80
N LYS A 382 -19.67 7.31 -5.80
CA LYS A 382 -20.83 7.71 -6.59
C LYS A 382 -20.96 6.97 -7.92
N ALA A 383 -19.89 6.49 -8.54
CA ALA A 383 -19.95 5.94 -9.90
C ALA A 383 -19.17 4.64 -10.08
N GLY A 384 -18.56 4.11 -9.02
CA GLY A 384 -17.75 2.90 -9.08
C GLY A 384 -16.44 3.14 -9.82
N PHE A 385 -15.86 2.08 -10.38
CA PHE A 385 -14.66 2.15 -11.22
C PHE A 385 -15.07 2.28 -12.70
N GLY A 386 -14.53 3.28 -13.43
CA GLY A 386 -14.92 3.56 -14.83
C GLY A 386 -14.84 5.05 -15.26
N GLY A 387 -14.46 5.35 -16.51
CA GLY A 387 -14.27 6.74 -17.00
C GLY A 387 -12.90 7.36 -16.69
N GLU A 388 -12.03 6.64 -16.01
CA GLU A 388 -10.57 6.84 -16.00
C GLU A 388 -10.06 6.38 -17.39
N ASN A 389 -9.28 7.19 -18.12
CA ASN A 389 -8.86 6.86 -19.50
C ASN A 389 -7.85 5.70 -19.60
N ILE A 390 -7.55 5.00 -18.50
CA ILE A 390 -6.50 4.00 -18.41
C ILE A 390 -6.97 2.84 -17.55
N VAL A 391 -6.53 1.64 -17.94
CA VAL A 391 -6.87 0.36 -17.33
C VAL A 391 -6.54 0.40 -15.83
N THR A 392 -7.52 0.74 -14.99
CA THR A 392 -7.51 0.45 -13.55
C THR A 392 -7.74 -1.05 -13.38
N THR A 393 -6.76 -1.82 -13.86
CA THR A 393 -6.77 -3.27 -14.10
C THR A 393 -7.02 -4.07 -12.84
N ILE A 394 -6.67 -3.52 -11.68
CA ILE A 394 -6.67 -4.26 -10.42
C ILE A 394 -7.94 -3.99 -9.61
N ALA A 395 -8.44 -2.76 -9.57
CA ALA A 395 -9.59 -2.40 -8.72
C ALA A 395 -10.94 -2.73 -9.36
N SER A 396 -11.05 -2.60 -10.68
CA SER A 396 -12.30 -2.82 -11.43
C SER A 396 -12.81 -4.27 -11.38
N PRO A 397 -11.95 -5.31 -11.48
CA PRO A 397 -12.37 -6.70 -11.30
C PRO A 397 -12.78 -7.05 -9.86
N ILE A 398 -12.32 -6.28 -8.85
CA ILE A 398 -12.39 -6.64 -7.43
C ILE A 398 -13.65 -6.09 -6.77
N PHE A 399 -13.87 -4.77 -6.87
CA PHE A 399 -15.04 -4.15 -6.27
C PHE A 399 -16.24 -4.16 -7.20
N GLY A 400 -16.08 -4.62 -8.44
CA GLY A 400 -17.06 -4.45 -9.51
C GLY A 400 -17.07 -3.04 -10.08
N TYR A 401 -17.64 -2.91 -11.27
CA TYR A 401 -17.72 -1.63 -11.99
C TYR A 401 -18.75 -0.65 -11.38
N SER A 402 -19.64 -1.10 -10.48
CA SER A 402 -20.71 -0.26 -9.92
C SER A 402 -20.40 0.20 -8.49
N ALA A 403 -20.75 1.46 -8.18
CA ALA A 403 -20.58 1.97 -6.83
C ALA A 403 -21.41 1.23 -5.77
N GLU A 404 -22.49 0.53 -6.15
CA GLU A 404 -23.27 -0.33 -5.24
C GLU A 404 -22.41 -1.41 -4.56
N ARG A 405 -21.38 -1.89 -5.27
CA ARG A 405 -20.50 -2.95 -4.79
C ARG A 405 -19.25 -2.40 -4.08
N VAL A 406 -18.77 -1.24 -4.53
CA VAL A 406 -17.56 -0.56 -4.01
C VAL A 406 -17.84 0.14 -2.67
N THR A 407 -18.97 0.85 -2.59
CA THR A 407 -19.30 1.73 -1.48
C THR A 407 -19.30 1.03 -0.12
N PRO A 408 -19.96 -0.14 0.05
CA PRO A 408 -19.98 -0.81 1.35
C PRO A 408 -18.59 -1.12 1.91
N VAL A 409 -17.65 -1.47 1.03
CA VAL A 409 -16.30 -1.80 1.45
C VAL A 409 -15.51 -0.56 1.83
N LEU A 410 -15.56 0.48 0.99
CA LEU A 410 -14.83 1.72 1.26
C LEU A 410 -15.31 2.40 2.55
N LEU A 411 -16.60 2.34 2.87
CA LEU A 411 -17.15 3.01 4.04
C LEU A 411 -16.86 2.31 5.38
N ASN A 412 -16.55 1.01 5.34
CA ASN A 412 -16.12 0.28 6.53
C ASN A 412 -14.61 0.25 6.69
N SER A 413 -13.85 0.69 5.68
CA SER A 413 -12.40 0.74 5.71
C SER A 413 -11.92 2.14 6.13
N ILE A 414 -11.40 2.25 7.36
CA ILE A 414 -10.78 3.50 7.85
C ILE A 414 -9.63 3.90 6.91
N GLY A 415 -8.77 2.93 6.54
CA GLY A 415 -7.64 3.18 5.65
C GLY A 415 -8.07 3.71 4.28
N ALA A 416 -9.16 3.17 3.71
CA ALA A 416 -9.68 3.69 2.45
C ALA A 416 -10.30 5.09 2.60
N LEU A 417 -11.04 5.37 3.68
CA LEU A 417 -11.65 6.67 3.93
C LEU A 417 -10.62 7.79 4.16
N GLU A 418 -9.42 7.45 4.66
CA GLU A 418 -8.30 8.39 4.79
C GLU A 418 -7.81 8.93 3.43
N LEU A 419 -8.19 8.30 2.31
CA LEU A 419 -7.92 8.77 0.94
C LEU A 419 -8.92 9.81 0.42
N MET A 420 -10.01 10.11 1.14
CA MET A 420 -10.86 11.26 0.82
C MET A 420 -9.99 12.54 0.79
N PRO A 421 -10.26 13.53 -0.08
CA PRO A 421 -9.58 14.82 -0.03
C PRO A 421 -9.56 15.42 1.38
N TRP A 422 -8.39 15.79 1.88
CA TRP A 422 -8.22 16.35 3.22
C TRP A 422 -8.74 17.79 3.25
N ILE A 423 -8.92 18.34 4.44
CA ILE A 423 -9.28 19.74 4.66
C ILE A 423 -8.25 20.73 4.06
N ASP A 424 -6.97 20.33 3.96
CA ASP A 424 -5.89 21.10 3.32
C ASP A 424 -5.62 20.69 1.87
N TYR A 425 -6.50 19.89 1.24
CA TYR A 425 -6.43 19.61 -0.18
C TYR A 425 -6.60 20.91 -0.97
N LYS A 426 -5.76 21.11 -2.00
CA LYS A 426 -5.70 22.33 -2.77
C LYS A 426 -5.74 22.03 -4.26
N VAL A 427 -6.69 22.62 -4.94
CA VAL A 427 -6.83 22.57 -6.40
C VAL A 427 -5.83 23.57 -7.00
N LEU A 428 -4.94 23.10 -7.88
CA LEU A 428 -3.87 23.92 -8.46
C LEU A 428 -4.40 24.91 -9.49
N SER A 429 -5.42 24.52 -10.26
CA SER A 429 -5.94 25.32 -11.38
C SER A 429 -6.63 26.62 -10.95
N ASP A 430 -7.20 26.66 -9.74
CA ASP A 430 -7.88 27.84 -9.19
C ASP A 430 -7.38 28.28 -7.81
N ASN A 431 -6.39 27.57 -7.25
CA ASN A 431 -5.76 27.88 -5.97
C ASN A 431 -6.74 27.85 -4.77
N THR A 432 -7.83 27.08 -4.85
CA THR A 432 -8.84 26.92 -3.78
C THR A 432 -8.72 25.55 -3.09
N ASN A 433 -9.43 25.36 -1.97
CA ASN A 433 -9.65 24.03 -1.37
C ASN A 433 -10.98 23.38 -1.80
N GLN A 434 -11.66 23.98 -2.78
CA GLN A 434 -13.00 23.57 -3.19
C GLN A 434 -12.91 22.64 -4.40
N TRP A 435 -12.75 21.35 -4.18
CA TRP A 435 -12.50 20.37 -5.24
C TRP A 435 -13.76 19.77 -5.87
N LEU A 436 -14.92 19.85 -5.19
CA LEU A 436 -16.20 19.43 -5.75
C LEU A 436 -16.87 20.65 -6.39
N LYS A 437 -17.17 20.56 -7.68
CA LYS A 437 -17.68 21.67 -8.48
C LYS A 437 -19.07 21.36 -9.04
N VAL A 438 -19.79 22.41 -9.42
CA VAL A 438 -21.05 22.33 -10.16
C VAL A 438 -20.96 23.24 -11.36
N ALA A 439 -21.28 22.72 -12.55
CA ALA A 439 -21.27 23.46 -13.79
C ALA A 439 -22.42 23.03 -14.70
N GLU A 440 -22.71 23.80 -15.74
CA GLU A 440 -23.64 23.38 -16.78
C GLU A 440 -22.92 22.51 -17.81
N LYS A 441 -23.57 21.48 -18.33
CA LYS A 441 -23.00 20.61 -19.36
C LYS A 441 -22.69 21.34 -20.67
N ALA A 442 -23.42 22.42 -20.96
CA ALA A 442 -23.16 23.30 -22.10
C ALA A 442 -21.90 24.15 -21.92
N THR A 443 -21.51 24.44 -20.67
CA THR A 443 -20.35 25.27 -20.33
C THR A 443 -19.55 24.65 -19.17
N PRO A 444 -18.98 23.45 -19.33
CA PRO A 444 -18.43 22.65 -18.23
C PRO A 444 -17.23 23.29 -17.53
N LYS A 445 -16.56 24.25 -18.19
CA LYS A 445 -15.45 25.03 -17.61
C LYS A 445 -15.90 26.26 -16.82
N THR A 446 -17.16 26.66 -16.93
CA THR A 446 -17.73 27.78 -16.18
C THR A 446 -18.33 27.26 -14.89
N ILE A 447 -17.52 27.23 -13.83
CA ILE A 447 -17.95 26.78 -12.51
C ILE A 447 -19.01 27.74 -11.96
N LYS A 448 -20.15 27.18 -11.53
CA LYS A 448 -21.27 27.92 -10.92
C LYS A 448 -21.21 27.89 -9.39
N PHE A 449 -20.90 26.72 -8.82
CA PHE A 449 -20.79 26.51 -7.38
C PHE A 449 -19.66 25.55 -7.07
N SER A 450 -19.13 25.60 -5.86
CA SER A 450 -18.05 24.72 -5.44
C SER A 450 -18.03 24.49 -3.92
N PHE A 451 -17.54 23.32 -3.54
CA PHE A 451 -17.57 22.81 -2.17
C PHE A 451 -16.20 22.25 -1.78
N SER A 452 -15.81 22.51 -0.53
CA SER A 452 -14.61 21.98 0.12
C SER A 452 -14.91 20.67 0.87
N THR A 453 -13.87 19.99 1.35
CA THR A 453 -14.06 18.85 2.26
C THR A 453 -14.83 19.27 3.53
N GLU A 454 -14.60 20.46 4.06
CA GLU A 454 -15.35 20.96 5.23
C GLU A 454 -16.84 21.08 4.95
N ASP A 455 -17.22 21.62 3.79
CA ASP A 455 -18.62 21.71 3.37
C ASP A 455 -19.29 20.32 3.41
N LEU A 456 -18.62 19.31 2.87
CA LEU A 456 -19.14 17.93 2.83
C LEU A 456 -19.25 17.31 4.22
N MET A 457 -18.31 17.61 5.13
CA MET A 457 -18.31 17.07 6.50
C MET A 457 -19.35 17.76 7.40
N GLN A 458 -19.59 19.05 7.21
CA GLN A 458 -20.56 19.82 7.98
C GLN A 458 -22.01 19.57 7.52
N ASN A 459 -22.21 19.27 6.23
CA ASN A 459 -23.54 19.08 5.62
C ASN A 459 -23.74 17.62 5.21
N SER A 460 -23.70 16.71 6.18
CA SER A 460 -23.67 15.27 5.92
C SER A 460 -24.98 14.70 5.34
N ASP A 461 -26.09 15.43 5.42
CA ASP A 461 -27.38 15.12 4.78
C ASP A 461 -27.55 15.76 3.39
N ALA A 462 -26.66 16.67 2.99
CA ALA A 462 -26.79 17.33 1.69
C ALA A 462 -26.52 16.37 0.54
N TRP A 463 -27.20 16.56 -0.60
CA TRP A 463 -27.12 15.71 -1.79
C TRP A 463 -25.69 15.52 -2.32
N TYR A 464 -24.83 16.53 -2.12
CA TYR A 464 -23.43 16.54 -2.56
C TYR A 464 -22.47 15.91 -1.54
N SER A 465 -22.93 15.57 -0.32
CA SER A 465 -22.12 14.89 0.68
C SER A 465 -21.66 13.50 0.22
N LEU A 466 -20.77 12.87 0.99
CA LEU A 466 -20.36 11.49 0.72
C LEU A 466 -21.59 10.56 0.63
N LEU A 467 -22.57 10.71 1.53
CA LEU A 467 -23.70 9.79 1.66
C LEU A 467 -24.99 10.47 2.15
N PRO A 468 -25.69 11.21 1.27
CA PRO A 468 -26.88 12.00 1.62
C PRO A 468 -28.04 11.24 2.27
N LYS A 469 -28.14 9.92 2.06
CA LYS A 469 -29.22 9.10 2.63
C LYS A 469 -28.92 8.51 4.00
N LEU A 470 -27.69 8.63 4.52
CA LEU A 470 -27.44 8.15 5.88
C LEU A 470 -27.93 9.17 6.91
N TYR A 471 -28.13 10.43 6.55
CA TYR A 471 -28.47 11.50 7.48
C TYR A 471 -29.83 12.11 7.16
N HIS A 472 -30.57 12.53 8.19
CA HIS A 472 -31.77 13.37 8.09
C HIS A 472 -31.75 14.38 9.23
N ASN A 473 -31.88 15.67 8.90
CA ASN A 473 -31.74 16.79 9.84
C ASN A 473 -30.41 16.74 10.62
N GLY A 474 -29.30 16.47 9.92
CA GLY A 474 -27.96 16.36 10.52
C GLY A 474 -27.73 15.18 11.48
N GLN A 475 -28.73 14.31 11.69
CA GLN A 475 -28.58 13.07 12.47
C GLN A 475 -28.51 11.87 11.55
N LEU A 476 -27.59 10.94 11.84
CA LEU A 476 -27.54 9.68 11.10
C LEU A 476 -28.82 8.88 11.40
N GLN A 477 -29.57 8.52 10.36
CA GLN A 477 -30.79 7.73 10.46
C GLN A 477 -30.44 6.24 10.36
N TYR A 478 -30.18 5.60 11.49
CA TYR A 478 -30.28 4.14 11.60
C TYR A 478 -31.02 3.76 12.87
N GLN A 479 -32.05 2.94 12.69
CA GLN A 479 -32.79 2.33 13.79
C GLN A 479 -32.01 1.09 14.28
N LYS A 480 -32.32 0.65 15.50
CA LYS A 480 -31.48 -0.10 16.43
C LYS A 480 -31.22 -1.55 15.98
N ALA A 481 -29.97 -1.93 15.78
CA ALA A 481 -29.56 -3.32 15.99
C ALA A 481 -29.34 -3.51 17.50
N LYS A 482 -30.35 -4.00 18.24
CA LYS A 482 -30.13 -4.52 19.59
C LYS A 482 -30.18 -6.04 19.55
N LEU A 483 -29.04 -6.66 19.82
CA LEU A 483 -29.03 -7.99 20.40
C LEU A 483 -29.44 -7.81 21.87
N ASN A 484 -30.70 -8.02 22.22
CA ASN A 484 -31.01 -8.27 23.61
C ASN A 484 -32.27 -9.10 23.76
N ASP A 485 -32.17 -10.06 24.67
CA ASP A 485 -33.12 -11.12 24.94
C ASP A 485 -34.57 -10.61 24.97
N LYS A 486 -35.43 -11.30 24.21
CA LYS A 486 -36.92 -11.28 24.22
C LYS A 486 -37.68 -10.42 23.22
N LYS A 487 -37.08 -9.80 22.19
CA LYS A 487 -37.85 -9.35 21.01
C LYS A 487 -37.08 -9.55 19.70
N ASN A 488 -37.39 -10.66 19.02
CA ASN A 488 -36.95 -11.01 17.66
C ASN A 488 -37.46 -10.01 16.61
N GLN A 489 -36.85 -8.82 16.48
CA GLN A 489 -36.99 -8.02 15.26
C GLN A 489 -35.65 -7.39 14.89
N TRP A 490 -35.03 -7.93 13.84
CA TRP A 490 -33.98 -7.27 13.09
C TRP A 490 -34.63 -6.10 12.32
N GLU A 491 -34.15 -4.87 12.52
CA GLU A 491 -34.47 -3.77 11.61
C GLU A 491 -33.53 -3.85 10.40
N GLU A 492 -34.02 -3.45 9.21
CA GLU A 492 -33.25 -3.56 7.96
C GLU A 492 -31.96 -2.73 8.03
N ALA A 493 -30.81 -3.41 8.16
CA ALA A 493 -29.51 -2.80 8.05
C ALA A 493 -29.30 -2.25 6.64
N ASP A 494 -28.83 -1.01 6.53
CA ASP A 494 -28.53 -0.45 5.23
C ASP A 494 -27.34 -1.19 4.63
N PRO A 495 -27.54 -1.85 3.47
CA PRO A 495 -26.52 -2.71 2.93
C PRO A 495 -25.25 -1.97 2.47
N ARG A 496 -25.25 -0.64 2.55
CA ARG A 496 -24.11 0.24 2.25
C ARG A 496 -23.21 0.49 3.44
N ILE A 497 -23.68 0.32 4.66
CA ILE A 497 -22.84 0.39 5.87
C ILE A 497 -22.67 -1.01 6.42
N ASN A 498 -23.75 -1.75 6.57
CA ASN A 498 -23.70 -3.09 7.12
C ASN A 498 -24.44 -4.03 6.16
N PRO A 499 -23.82 -4.40 5.02
CA PRO A 499 -24.38 -5.38 4.11
C PRO A 499 -24.74 -6.64 4.89
N GLY A 500 -26.03 -6.93 5.03
CA GLY A 500 -26.51 -8.14 5.69
C GLY A 500 -26.69 -8.09 7.20
N GLY A 501 -26.53 -6.93 7.86
CA GLY A 501 -26.79 -6.80 9.30
C GLY A 501 -25.82 -7.60 10.17
N ILE A 502 -24.56 -7.71 9.75
CA ILE A 502 -23.56 -8.55 10.38
C ILE A 502 -23.21 -7.98 11.75
N VAL A 503 -23.30 -8.84 12.77
CA VAL A 503 -22.83 -8.55 14.12
C VAL A 503 -21.29 -8.55 14.10
N SER A 504 -20.66 -7.49 14.61
CA SER A 504 -19.19 -7.41 14.64
C SER A 504 -18.62 -8.47 15.60
N PRO A 505 -17.47 -9.08 15.28
CA PRO A 505 -16.77 -9.97 16.21
C PRO A 505 -16.07 -9.22 17.36
N ILE A 506 -16.13 -7.88 17.34
CA ILE A 506 -15.67 -7.03 18.44
C ILE A 506 -16.86 -6.72 19.35
N MET A 507 -16.81 -7.22 20.58
CA MET A 507 -17.91 -7.11 21.56
C MET A 507 -18.34 -5.65 21.80
N GLU A 508 -17.39 -4.71 21.89
CA GLU A 508 -17.70 -3.27 22.08
C GLU A 508 -18.57 -2.71 20.94
N LEU A 509 -18.35 -3.19 19.70
CA LEU A 509 -19.10 -2.71 18.54
C LEU A 509 -20.51 -3.29 18.49
N GLN A 510 -20.78 -4.44 19.10
CA GLN A 510 -22.11 -5.08 19.09
C GLN A 510 -23.19 -4.22 19.76
N GLU A 511 -22.81 -3.42 20.76
CA GLU A 511 -23.71 -2.50 21.45
C GLU A 511 -23.89 -1.15 20.71
N MET A 512 -23.14 -0.92 19.63
CA MET A 512 -23.21 0.30 18.83
C MET A 512 -24.13 0.11 17.62
N SER A 513 -24.97 1.10 17.35
CA SER A 513 -25.65 1.23 16.06
C SER A 513 -24.65 1.40 14.92
N ASP A 514 -25.04 1.02 13.71
CA ASP A 514 -24.24 1.29 12.49
C ASP A 514 -23.89 2.78 12.36
N ALA A 515 -24.74 3.65 12.93
CA ALA A 515 -24.49 5.06 12.97
C ALA A 515 -23.38 5.52 13.89
N GLU A 516 -23.37 5.00 15.10
CA GLU A 516 -22.29 5.25 16.05
C GLU A 516 -20.98 4.68 15.52
N ARG A 517 -21.01 3.51 14.89
CA ARG A 517 -19.85 2.90 14.23
C ARG A 517 -19.30 3.78 13.11
N PHE A 518 -20.14 4.22 12.18
CA PHE A 518 -19.70 5.10 11.09
C PHE A 518 -19.18 6.45 11.62
N LYS A 519 -19.82 7.03 12.64
CA LYS A 519 -19.34 8.25 13.29
C LYS A 519 -17.97 8.04 13.95
N ARG A 520 -17.73 6.90 14.59
CA ARG A 520 -16.43 6.51 15.18
C ARG A 520 -15.36 6.40 14.08
N ILE A 521 -15.67 5.72 12.97
CA ILE A 521 -14.81 5.60 11.79
C ILE A 521 -14.41 6.99 11.27
N MET A 522 -15.39 7.87 10.99
CA MET A 522 -15.12 9.21 10.49
C MET A 522 -14.34 10.08 11.50
N GLY A 523 -14.55 9.85 12.80
CA GLY A 523 -13.76 10.46 13.87
C GLY A 523 -12.28 10.05 13.79
N SER A 524 -12.00 8.76 13.62
CA SER A 524 -10.63 8.26 13.42
C SER A 524 -9.98 8.83 12.17
N VAL A 525 -10.70 8.85 11.04
CA VAL A 525 -10.22 9.43 9.78
C VAL A 525 -9.86 10.91 9.96
N ALA A 526 -10.76 11.70 10.56
CA ALA A 526 -10.50 13.12 10.80
C ALA A 526 -9.30 13.34 11.74
N ASN A 527 -9.15 12.51 12.77
CA ASN A 527 -8.01 12.57 13.68
C ASN A 527 -6.70 12.23 12.95
N PHE A 528 -6.68 11.19 12.13
CA PHE A 528 -5.52 10.81 11.31
C PHE A 528 -5.10 11.96 10.38
N GLN A 529 -6.04 12.47 9.59
CA GLN A 529 -5.79 13.55 8.62
C GLN A 529 -5.26 14.80 9.33
N LYS A 530 -5.92 15.26 10.41
CA LYS A 530 -5.45 16.40 11.21
C LYS A 530 -4.07 16.14 11.83
N LYS A 531 -3.86 14.96 12.39
CA LYS A 531 -2.60 14.60 13.04
C LYS A 531 -1.46 14.58 12.03
N HIS A 532 -1.67 14.20 10.77
CA HIS A 532 -0.58 14.02 9.81
C HIS A 532 -0.48 15.14 8.78
N MET A 533 -1.43 16.06 8.75
CA MET A 533 -1.45 17.24 7.88
C MET A 533 -0.10 17.96 7.85
N GLY A 534 0.42 18.13 6.65
CA GLY A 534 1.69 18.80 6.37
C GLY A 534 2.95 18.20 7.00
N PHE A 535 2.86 17.05 7.67
CA PHE A 535 4.03 16.41 8.28
C PHE A 535 4.77 15.51 7.29
N TYR A 536 6.09 15.70 7.27
CA TYR A 536 7.10 14.85 6.66
C TYR A 536 8.35 14.85 7.54
N LEU A 537 9.13 13.77 7.51
CA LEU A 537 10.32 13.65 8.35
C LEU A 537 11.44 14.57 7.83
N PRO A 538 11.87 15.59 8.60
CA PRO A 538 12.90 16.52 8.15
C PRO A 538 14.24 15.83 7.88
N GLY A 539 14.94 16.26 6.85
CA GLY A 539 16.25 15.76 6.43
C GLY A 539 16.25 14.36 5.85
N LYS A 540 15.14 13.63 5.92
CA LYS A 540 15.06 12.19 5.63
C LYS A 540 13.97 11.81 4.63
N THR A 541 13.24 12.77 4.04
CA THR A 541 12.11 12.47 3.14
C THR A 541 12.39 12.89 1.70
N ASN A 542 12.35 11.94 0.77
CA ASN A 542 12.28 12.20 -0.67
C ASN A 542 10.88 11.83 -1.19
N ILE A 543 10.39 12.55 -2.19
CA ILE A 543 9.04 12.41 -2.77
C ILE A 543 9.16 12.20 -4.27
N ALA A 544 8.35 11.32 -4.84
CA ALA A 544 8.11 11.21 -6.27
C ALA A 544 6.62 11.15 -6.55
N TYR A 545 6.14 11.92 -7.54
CA TYR A 545 4.73 11.93 -7.92
C TYR A 545 4.56 12.10 -9.43
N GLY A 546 3.44 11.61 -9.95
CA GLY A 546 3.10 11.70 -11.37
C GLY A 546 2.49 13.06 -11.73
N ASN A 547 2.96 13.66 -12.81
CA ASN A 547 2.36 14.81 -13.48
C ASN A 547 2.36 14.55 -14.98
N ASP A 548 1.33 13.85 -15.45
CA ASP A 548 1.22 13.43 -16.85
C ASP A 548 -0.13 13.84 -17.44
N GLU A 549 -0.11 14.37 -18.67
CA GLU A 549 -1.29 14.71 -19.44
C GLU A 549 -2.01 13.47 -20.00
N LYS A 550 -1.29 12.36 -20.20
CA LYS A 550 -1.86 11.09 -20.66
C LYS A 550 -2.65 10.40 -19.54
N TYR A 551 -2.12 10.43 -18.32
CA TYR A 551 -2.71 9.76 -17.16
C TYR A 551 -3.60 10.72 -16.37
N LYS A 552 -4.75 11.07 -16.96
CA LYS A 552 -5.70 12.02 -16.37
C LYS A 552 -6.31 11.52 -15.06
N ALA A 553 -6.38 12.41 -14.08
CA ALA A 553 -7.02 12.21 -12.79
C ALA A 553 -8.06 13.32 -12.50
N TRP A 554 -8.76 13.22 -11.37
CA TRP A 554 -9.65 14.28 -10.88
C TRP A 554 -8.90 15.14 -9.88
N GLY A 555 -8.31 16.25 -10.33
CA GLY A 555 -7.84 17.33 -9.46
C GLY A 555 -9.03 18.10 -8.87
N SER A 556 -10.07 18.27 -9.70
CA SER A 556 -11.44 18.56 -9.27
C SER A 556 -12.43 17.59 -9.89
N ILE A 557 -13.63 17.49 -9.32
CA ILE A 557 -14.74 16.73 -9.89
C ILE A 557 -16.00 17.58 -9.95
N SER A 558 -16.69 17.54 -11.10
CA SER A 558 -17.86 18.39 -11.35
C SER A 558 -19.14 17.57 -11.48
N TRP A 559 -20.20 18.02 -10.82
CA TRP A 559 -21.58 17.66 -11.19
C TRP A 559 -22.03 18.57 -12.35
N LEU A 560 -22.20 17.99 -13.53
CA LEU A 560 -22.60 18.68 -14.75
C LEU A 560 -24.13 18.64 -14.90
N CYS A 561 -24.77 19.80 -14.80
CA CYS A 561 -26.22 19.95 -14.95
C CYS A 561 -26.64 19.90 -16.42
N ASP A 562 -27.69 19.12 -16.74
CA ASP A 562 -28.28 19.10 -18.08
C ASP A 562 -29.13 20.35 -18.39
N SER A 563 -29.39 21.21 -17.40
CA SER A 563 -30.19 22.44 -17.52
C SER A 563 -29.39 23.68 -17.11
N SER A 564 -29.84 24.86 -17.54
CA SER A 564 -29.23 26.13 -17.12
C SER A 564 -29.38 26.36 -15.62
N LEU A 565 -28.34 26.94 -15.00
CA LEU A 565 -28.24 27.29 -13.59
C LEU A 565 -28.22 28.82 -13.37
N HIS A 566 -28.49 29.63 -14.40
CA HIS A 566 -28.36 31.10 -14.32
C HIS A 566 -29.27 31.76 -13.27
N ASP A 567 -30.42 31.15 -13.01
CA ASP A 567 -31.45 31.60 -12.06
C ASP A 567 -31.38 30.85 -10.72
N VAL A 568 -30.44 29.92 -10.57
CA VAL A 568 -30.30 29.10 -9.35
C VAL A 568 -29.37 29.83 -8.38
N ARG A 569 -29.84 30.06 -7.14
CA ARG A 569 -28.99 30.58 -6.06
C ARG A 569 -28.27 29.43 -5.37
N GLU A 570 -27.08 29.69 -4.83
CA GLU A 570 -26.30 28.68 -4.13
C GLU A 570 -27.04 28.13 -2.90
N GLU A 571 -27.75 28.99 -2.16
CA GLU A 571 -28.57 28.60 -1.01
C GLU A 571 -29.66 27.58 -1.38
N ASP A 572 -30.34 27.82 -2.51
CA ASP A 572 -31.38 26.91 -3.00
C ASP A 572 -30.78 25.57 -3.42
N LEU A 573 -29.60 25.58 -4.03
CA LEU A 573 -28.90 24.35 -4.41
C LEU A 573 -28.37 23.58 -3.18
N ARG A 574 -27.89 24.29 -2.15
CA ARG A 574 -27.44 23.67 -0.89
C ARG A 574 -28.58 23.01 -0.13
N GLN A 575 -29.79 23.56 -0.22
CA GLN A 575 -31.01 23.02 0.40
C GLN A 575 -31.76 22.01 -0.49
N ALA A 576 -31.24 21.71 -1.68
CA ALA A 576 -31.92 20.82 -2.62
C ALA A 576 -32.05 19.40 -2.08
N LYS A 577 -33.20 18.77 -2.31
CA LYS A 577 -33.50 17.41 -1.87
C LYS A 577 -33.13 16.41 -2.97
N LEU A 578 -32.39 15.37 -2.62
CA LEU A 578 -32.09 14.27 -3.54
C LEU A 578 -33.36 13.44 -3.80
N LEU A 579 -33.83 13.36 -5.05
CA LEU A 579 -35.06 12.67 -5.43
C LEU A 579 -34.85 11.21 -5.82
N LYS A 580 -33.93 10.96 -6.76
CA LYS A 580 -33.64 9.61 -7.30
C LYS A 580 -32.27 9.15 -6.84
N THR A 581 -32.20 7.97 -6.24
CA THR A 581 -30.94 7.38 -5.77
C THR A 581 -30.54 6.10 -6.49
N GLU A 582 -31.46 5.50 -7.25
CA GLU A 582 -31.19 4.31 -8.06
C GLU A 582 -30.04 4.58 -9.04
N ASP A 583 -30.05 5.75 -9.69
CA ASP A 583 -29.00 6.15 -10.62
C ASP A 583 -27.77 6.76 -9.93
N MET A 584 -27.82 7.02 -8.61
CA MET A 584 -26.72 7.69 -7.89
C MET A 584 -25.42 6.97 -8.15
N TYR A 585 -25.42 5.63 -8.10
CA TYR A 585 -24.27 4.75 -8.27
C TYR A 585 -23.76 4.61 -9.71
N THR A 586 -24.43 5.28 -10.66
CA THR A 586 -23.96 5.45 -12.04
C THR A 586 -23.30 6.81 -12.26
N GLY A 587 -23.14 7.62 -11.20
CA GLY A 587 -22.66 8.99 -11.29
C GLY A 587 -23.69 9.96 -11.84
N LYS A 588 -24.99 9.68 -11.65
CA LYS A 588 -26.11 10.55 -12.04
C LYS A 588 -27.03 10.78 -10.86
N ILE A 589 -27.51 12.01 -10.70
CA ILE A 589 -28.45 12.34 -9.63
C ILE A 589 -29.52 13.28 -10.13
N THR A 590 -30.67 13.27 -9.47
CA THR A 590 -31.72 14.28 -9.65
C THR A 590 -32.03 14.88 -8.29
N VAL A 591 -32.01 16.20 -8.20
CA VAL A 591 -32.36 16.95 -7.00
C VAL A 591 -33.54 17.88 -7.28
N GLU A 592 -34.28 18.20 -6.23
CA GLU A 592 -35.37 19.18 -6.25
C GLU A 592 -34.98 20.39 -5.41
N LEU A 593 -34.98 21.57 -6.04
CA LEU A 593 -34.79 22.83 -5.34
C LEU A 593 -36.00 23.12 -4.43
N PRO A 594 -35.87 24.01 -3.42
CA PRO A 594 -37.01 24.45 -2.61
C PRO A 594 -38.20 25.01 -3.41
N SER A 595 -37.95 25.52 -4.63
CA SER A 595 -38.99 25.99 -5.56
C SER A 595 -39.79 24.87 -6.24
N GLY A 596 -39.43 23.60 -6.04
CA GLY A 596 -39.99 22.44 -6.75
C GLY A 596 -39.34 22.18 -8.11
N ARG A 597 -38.40 23.03 -8.56
CA ARG A 597 -37.66 22.81 -9.81
C ARG A 597 -36.70 21.64 -9.65
N GLN A 598 -36.78 20.68 -10.58
CA GLN A 598 -35.88 19.53 -10.61
C GLN A 598 -34.67 19.79 -11.51
N LEU A 599 -33.49 19.38 -11.04
CA LEU A 599 -32.22 19.47 -11.75
C LEU A 599 -31.58 18.08 -11.82
N SER A 600 -31.09 17.70 -12.99
CA SER A 600 -30.37 16.44 -13.20
C SER A 600 -28.90 16.70 -13.48
N PHE A 601 -28.03 15.95 -12.81
CA PHE A 601 -26.59 16.09 -12.90
C PHE A 601 -25.91 14.77 -13.28
N GLN A 602 -24.77 14.89 -13.95
CA GLN A 602 -23.86 13.79 -14.25
C GLN A 602 -22.42 14.15 -13.84
N LEU A 603 -21.69 13.21 -13.24
CA LEU A 603 -20.28 13.42 -12.90
C LEU A 603 -19.40 13.61 -14.14
N SER A 604 -18.46 14.54 -14.04
CA SER A 604 -17.44 14.80 -15.07
C SER A 604 -16.41 13.68 -15.16
N LYS A 605 -15.78 13.57 -16.33
CA LYS A 605 -14.60 12.73 -16.54
C LYS A 605 -13.36 13.38 -15.91
N ALA A 606 -12.29 12.60 -15.77
CA ALA A 606 -10.99 13.10 -15.37
C ALA A 606 -10.37 14.00 -16.46
N GLU A 607 -9.88 15.18 -16.10
CA GLU A 607 -9.25 16.14 -17.03
C GLU A 607 -7.90 16.68 -16.54
N ASP A 608 -7.61 16.55 -15.25
CA ASP A 608 -6.40 17.10 -14.63
C ASP A 608 -5.23 16.12 -14.77
N ASN A 609 -4.01 16.64 -14.76
CA ASN A 609 -2.81 15.80 -14.83
C ASN A 609 -2.65 14.98 -13.55
N GLY A 610 -1.99 13.84 -13.68
CA GLY A 610 -1.66 12.98 -12.54
C GLY A 610 -1.06 11.67 -13.00
N ASP A 611 -1.36 10.61 -12.27
CA ASP A 611 -0.99 9.23 -12.59
C ASP A 611 -2.21 8.33 -12.90
N GLY A 612 -3.38 8.93 -13.15
CA GLY A 612 -4.63 8.22 -13.38
C GLY A 612 -5.41 7.86 -12.12
N THR A 613 -4.86 8.04 -10.91
CA THR A 613 -5.59 7.94 -9.64
C THR A 613 -5.36 9.15 -8.75
N VAL A 614 -4.11 9.51 -8.53
CA VAL A 614 -3.70 10.67 -7.73
C VAL A 614 -3.48 11.85 -8.68
N PRO A 615 -4.23 12.95 -8.52
CA PRO A 615 -3.98 14.15 -9.28
C PRO A 615 -2.68 14.81 -8.84
N THR A 616 -2.04 15.56 -9.76
CA THR A 616 -0.86 16.37 -9.47
C THR A 616 -1.07 17.24 -8.23
N ASP A 617 -2.28 17.76 -8.03
CA ASP A 617 -2.75 18.55 -6.88
C ASP A 617 -2.42 17.91 -5.52
N SER A 618 -2.67 16.61 -5.37
CA SER A 618 -2.29 15.89 -4.15
C SER A 618 -0.83 15.43 -4.20
N GLY A 619 -0.33 15.04 -5.36
CA GLY A 619 1.05 14.54 -5.50
C GLY A 619 2.10 15.58 -5.10
N CYS A 620 1.87 16.85 -5.45
CA CYS A 620 2.77 17.97 -5.16
C CYS A 620 2.51 18.62 -3.79
N ALA A 621 1.48 18.21 -3.04
CA ALA A 621 1.21 18.78 -1.71
C ALA A 621 2.37 18.69 -0.67
N PRO A 622 3.37 17.79 -0.80
CA PRO A 622 4.61 17.84 -0.03
C PRO A 622 5.56 19.00 -0.39
N GLU A 623 5.42 19.65 -1.55
CA GLU A 623 6.27 20.78 -1.96
C GLU A 623 6.24 21.91 -0.92
N GLY A 624 7.42 22.42 -0.57
CA GLY A 624 7.59 23.40 0.49
C GLY A 624 7.44 22.86 1.92
N LYS A 625 7.10 21.57 2.09
CA LYS A 625 6.97 20.88 3.40
C LYS A 625 8.05 19.82 3.62
N VAL A 626 8.85 19.53 2.59
CA VAL A 626 10.01 18.64 2.64
C VAL A 626 11.28 19.41 2.24
N ASP A 627 12.41 19.03 2.83
CA ASP A 627 13.75 19.54 2.53
C ASP A 627 14.60 18.58 1.69
N GLY A 628 14.13 17.33 1.52
CA GLY A 628 14.70 16.37 0.59
C GLY A 628 14.20 16.56 -0.85
N ARG A 629 14.50 15.58 -1.70
CA ARG A 629 14.25 15.67 -3.15
C ARG A 629 12.78 15.46 -3.48
N ILE A 630 12.33 16.18 -4.51
CA ILE A 630 11.03 15.97 -5.14
C ILE A 630 11.26 15.63 -6.61
N PHE A 631 10.77 14.47 -7.03
CA PHE A 631 10.84 13.99 -8.41
C PHE A 631 9.46 14.14 -9.05
N ILE A 632 9.37 14.94 -10.11
CA ILE A 632 8.19 15.08 -10.95
C ILE A 632 8.33 14.13 -12.12
N GLU A 633 7.44 13.13 -12.17
CA GLU A 633 7.56 12.00 -13.07
C GLU A 633 6.37 11.89 -14.03
N ASN A 634 6.56 11.16 -15.14
CA ASN A 634 5.52 10.89 -16.14
C ASN A 634 5.80 9.52 -16.79
N GLY A 635 4.87 9.07 -17.63
CA GLY A 635 5.00 7.88 -18.46
C GLY A 635 4.35 6.61 -17.90
N TYR A 636 3.82 6.63 -16.68
CA TYR A 636 3.22 5.47 -16.02
C TYR A 636 1.84 5.78 -15.44
N ASP A 637 1.02 4.74 -15.28
CA ASP A 637 -0.16 4.80 -14.43
C ASP A 637 0.19 4.53 -12.97
N HIS A 638 -0.70 4.90 -12.06
CA HIS A 638 -0.53 4.78 -10.62
C HIS A 638 -0.06 3.38 -10.19
N GLN A 639 -0.66 2.31 -10.71
CA GLN A 639 -0.30 0.93 -10.31
C GLN A 639 0.96 0.42 -11.00
N GLY A 640 1.23 0.91 -12.20
CA GLY A 640 2.42 0.61 -12.99
C GLY A 640 3.66 1.44 -12.65
N SER A 641 3.57 2.37 -11.70
CA SER A 641 4.68 3.27 -11.29
C SER A 641 5.99 2.54 -11.03
N TYR A 642 5.98 1.39 -10.35
CA TYR A 642 7.17 0.53 -10.19
C TYR A 642 7.28 -0.61 -11.22
N GLY A 643 6.23 -0.86 -11.99
CA GLY A 643 6.08 -2.05 -12.84
C GLY A 643 6.96 -2.02 -14.09
N GLU A 644 7.06 -0.88 -14.76
CA GLU A 644 7.78 -0.82 -16.05
C GLU A 644 9.30 -0.76 -15.87
N LYS A 645 10.05 -1.55 -16.65
CA LYS A 645 11.53 -1.51 -16.68
C LYS A 645 12.10 -0.12 -17.00
N LYS A 646 11.30 0.73 -17.65
CA LYS A 646 11.66 2.10 -18.01
C LYS A 646 11.03 3.15 -17.09
N SER A 647 10.33 2.76 -16.02
CA SER A 647 9.67 3.71 -15.15
C SER A 647 10.68 4.66 -14.47
N ALA A 648 10.33 5.94 -14.44
CA ALA A 648 11.05 6.97 -13.71
C ALA A 648 11.14 6.65 -12.21
N SER A 649 10.09 6.07 -11.62
CA SER A 649 10.03 5.77 -10.18
C SER A 649 11.08 4.74 -9.74
N ARG A 650 11.48 3.81 -10.62
CA ARG A 650 12.61 2.90 -10.32
C ARG A 650 13.92 3.67 -10.20
N SER A 651 14.12 4.67 -11.05
CA SER A 651 15.33 5.47 -11.10
C SER A 651 15.41 6.40 -9.88
N SER A 652 14.33 7.10 -9.55
CA SER A 652 14.30 7.99 -8.38
C SER A 652 14.33 7.24 -7.03
N ALA A 653 13.74 6.04 -6.95
CA ALA A 653 13.90 5.17 -5.79
C ALA A 653 15.36 4.72 -5.61
N LEU A 654 15.99 4.22 -6.68
CA LEU A 654 17.39 3.79 -6.66
C LEU A 654 18.34 4.95 -6.33
N PHE A 655 18.09 6.12 -6.91
CA PHE A 655 18.78 7.35 -6.58
C PHE A 655 18.68 7.68 -5.09
N SER A 656 17.46 7.63 -4.53
CA SER A 656 17.23 7.95 -3.12
C SER A 656 17.92 6.94 -2.20
N ILE A 657 17.92 5.65 -2.55
CA ILE A 657 18.65 4.61 -1.81
C ILE A 657 20.15 4.92 -1.76
N LEU A 658 20.76 5.23 -2.91
CA LEU A 658 22.19 5.57 -2.97
C LEU A 658 22.49 6.85 -2.20
N GLU A 659 21.65 7.87 -2.32
CA GLU A 659 21.78 9.12 -1.57
C GLU A 659 21.72 8.88 -0.05
N PHE A 660 20.71 8.17 0.43
CA PHE A 660 20.57 7.85 1.86
C PHE A 660 21.74 6.99 2.37
N THR A 661 22.22 6.06 1.55
CA THR A 661 23.37 5.20 1.88
C THR A 661 24.65 6.02 1.99
N ALA A 662 24.89 6.95 1.07
CA ALA A 662 26.09 7.79 1.02
C ALA A 662 26.17 8.80 2.19
N ARG A 663 25.04 9.25 2.75
CA ARG A 663 25.03 10.19 3.91
C ARG A 663 25.64 9.61 5.19
N LYS A 664 25.72 8.28 5.29
CA LYS A 664 26.32 7.55 6.42
C LYS A 664 27.76 7.11 6.18
N GLY A 665 28.23 7.30 4.95
CA GLY A 665 29.49 6.81 4.42
C GLY A 665 30.69 7.63 4.81
#